data_AF-A0A8H7LFL9-F1
#
_entry.id   AF-A0A8H7LFL9-F1
#
_cell.length_a   1.000
_cell.length_b   1.000
_cell.length_c   1.000
_cell.angle_alpha   90.00
_cell.angle_beta   90.00
_cell.angle_gamma   90.00
#
_symmetry.space_group_name_H-M   'P 1'
#
loop_
_entity.id
_entity.type
_entity.pdbx_description
1 polymer ?
#
loop_
_entity_poly.entity_id
_entity_poly.type
_entity_poly.pdbx_seq_one_letter_code
_entity_poly.pdbx_strand_id
1 'polypeptide(L)'
;MLHLATSLVSLWLATLPPAAFAAGSGPVVHGADGLSYVGTRNTTSRQDYFLGIPFAQPPVGRLRFKPPVTWAPGNTTEVNAAQFGAGCQQATGYVPTNNTLSEDCLTLNIWKPTNVAKKLPVMGKPIVYVSMNYRLGVYGFPPGQEAYNAGGSNLGFKDQRLALEWIHKNIEYFGGDPNKVTLFGTSAGGVSASIQTLYNKGKIGGLFRGIILESGPPETLHALRPDDPVREAAFHLIANATGCLGDPYVFECVRNAPADTLIQANKDVLELEPYYRANVPAPTIFGPTYSPDDEFMTEPIHDLIHSGKFAKVPIISGGIVPYPVIMISMSYTLQAQLDEGPVFFDGPAVNISSEQDIINWFTARLPALYIGMSNLTSITELLKFYPTSPAAGSPYGTGSETFGRGAQFKRASSVFGDYLFQAPRRDHLASATKFGVKSWTYILKESPLIFPPYPNASPAAIELMRTIGSYWVNFAYSLDPNAGGTKLPHWPQYGKEMNALQLLGINLKVQAQAQAQSISNIESTPHQNHDHETLETETITSAFGCLWADIPSPILILTAHPDDECMFFSPTILALKKQGRELRGLCLSVGNADGLGPTRAQEFVSSYAVLGLIPEELEILDHPELQDDIKTSWNTSLIADIVNKYVKSHRIQSIITFDQHGISSHPNHISLYHAASSLRPQVQLWTLYTTGVLAKYTGYLGAVFPSASDQGVVFASGIEGYLTALSAMKQHWTQLVWFRWLYVGWSRYMWVNELREA
;
A
#
# COMPACT_ATOMS: atom_id res chain seq x y z
N MET A 1 -1.32 -9.77 -12.28
CA MET A 1 -2.78 -9.98 -12.46
C MET A 1 -3.68 -9.04 -11.67
N LEU A 2 -3.19 -8.07 -10.88
CA LEU A 2 -4.10 -7.02 -10.38
C LEU A 2 -4.51 -5.98 -11.45
N HIS A 3 -3.80 -5.98 -12.58
CA HIS A 3 -4.21 -5.33 -13.83
C HIS A 3 -5.15 -6.17 -14.71
N LEU A 4 -5.49 -7.42 -14.34
CA LEU A 4 -6.26 -8.32 -15.22
C LEU A 4 -7.75 -8.45 -14.86
N ALA A 5 -8.17 -8.20 -13.63
CA ALA A 5 -9.55 -8.55 -13.23
C ALA A 5 -10.64 -7.62 -13.80
N THR A 6 -10.29 -6.41 -14.24
CA THR A 6 -11.29 -5.41 -14.67
C THR A 6 -11.53 -5.36 -16.18
N SER A 7 -10.55 -5.76 -17.01
CA SER A 7 -10.74 -5.79 -18.47
C SER A 7 -11.31 -7.11 -19.01
N LEU A 8 -11.32 -8.19 -18.21
CA LEU A 8 -11.69 -9.53 -18.70
C LEU A 8 -13.19 -9.80 -18.80
N VAL A 9 -14.05 -9.06 -18.08
CA VAL A 9 -15.52 -9.25 -18.25
C VAL A 9 -16.00 -8.74 -19.61
N SER A 10 -15.31 -7.76 -20.19
CA SER A 10 -15.52 -7.28 -21.56
C SER A 10 -15.09 -8.28 -22.63
N LEU A 11 -14.24 -9.26 -22.31
CA LEU A 11 -13.43 -9.95 -23.32
C LEU A 11 -13.95 -11.31 -23.81
N TRP A 12 -14.93 -11.94 -23.14
CA TRP A 12 -15.32 -13.33 -23.46
C TRP A 12 -16.77 -13.57 -23.87
N LEU A 13 -17.58 -12.52 -24.02
CA LEU A 13 -18.77 -12.62 -24.88
C LEU A 13 -18.41 -12.67 -26.39
N ALA A 14 -17.13 -12.52 -26.73
CA ALA A 14 -16.59 -12.60 -28.09
C ALA A 14 -16.32 -14.04 -28.61
N THR A 15 -16.54 -15.10 -27.81
CA THR A 15 -16.35 -16.50 -28.27
C THR A 15 -17.59 -17.36 -28.18
N LEU A 16 -18.79 -16.77 -28.19
CA LEU A 16 -19.89 -17.51 -28.77
C LEU A 16 -19.50 -17.85 -30.22
N PRO A 17 -19.72 -19.09 -30.71
CA PRO A 17 -19.47 -19.40 -32.12
C PRO A 17 -20.13 -18.31 -32.96
N PRO A 18 -19.55 -17.88 -34.10
CA PRO A 18 -20.10 -16.81 -34.91
C PRO A 18 -21.53 -17.18 -35.29
N ALA A 19 -22.49 -16.73 -34.49
CA ALA A 19 -23.90 -16.91 -34.74
C ALA A 19 -24.16 -16.04 -35.95
N ALA A 20 -24.70 -16.64 -37.01
CA ALA A 20 -24.95 -15.98 -38.28
C ALA A 20 -25.57 -14.58 -38.04
N PHE A 21 -24.76 -13.55 -38.26
CA PHE A 21 -25.15 -12.16 -38.11
C PHE A 21 -26.13 -11.86 -39.24
N ALA A 22 -27.42 -11.71 -38.90
CA ALA A 22 -28.42 -11.31 -39.88
C ALA A 22 -28.14 -9.86 -40.30
N ALA A 23 -28.01 -9.63 -41.60
CA ALA A 23 -27.88 -8.31 -42.21
C ALA A 23 -29.20 -7.52 -42.07
N GLY A 24 -29.37 -6.86 -40.93
CA GLY A 24 -30.38 -5.84 -40.69
C GLY A 24 -29.74 -4.70 -39.90
N SER A 25 -30.25 -3.47 -40.04
CA SER A 25 -29.79 -2.32 -39.25
C SER A 25 -29.84 -2.66 -37.76
N GLY A 26 -28.70 -2.58 -37.08
CA GLY A 26 -28.58 -2.90 -35.66
C GLY A 26 -29.52 -2.07 -34.77
N PRO A 27 -29.73 -2.47 -33.51
CA PRO A 27 -30.59 -1.73 -32.58
C PRO A 27 -30.08 -0.30 -32.40
N VAL A 28 -30.97 0.68 -32.48
CA VAL A 28 -30.66 2.10 -32.27
C VAL A 28 -31.28 2.58 -30.96
N VAL A 29 -30.51 3.28 -30.14
CA VAL A 29 -30.97 3.99 -28.94
C VAL A 29 -30.79 5.49 -29.16
N HIS A 30 -31.86 6.26 -29.04
CA HIS A 30 -31.79 7.72 -29.11
C HIS A 30 -31.55 8.27 -27.70
N GLY A 31 -30.42 8.94 -27.53
CA GLY A 31 -30.02 9.61 -26.29
C GLY A 31 -30.44 11.08 -26.25
N ALA A 32 -29.80 11.82 -25.34
CA ALA A 32 -29.98 13.27 -25.24
C ALA A 32 -29.50 14.00 -26.51
N ASP A 33 -30.04 15.21 -26.72
CA ASP A 33 -29.56 16.19 -27.71
C ASP A 33 -29.46 15.67 -29.16
N GLY A 34 -30.29 14.68 -29.52
CA GLY A 34 -30.34 14.11 -30.86
C GLY A 34 -29.26 13.07 -31.17
N LEU A 35 -28.45 12.69 -30.19
CA LEU A 35 -27.42 11.66 -30.34
C LEU A 35 -28.06 10.27 -30.45
N SER A 36 -27.63 9.46 -31.43
CA SER A 36 -28.09 8.07 -31.59
C SER A 36 -26.94 7.09 -31.38
N TYR A 37 -27.18 6.00 -30.66
CA TYR A 37 -26.23 4.91 -30.45
C TYR A 37 -26.66 3.70 -31.28
N VAL A 38 -25.80 3.26 -32.21
CA VAL A 38 -26.09 2.12 -33.09
C VAL A 38 -25.34 0.90 -32.58
N GLY A 39 -26.08 -0.07 -32.03
CA GLY A 39 -25.53 -1.28 -31.43
C GLY A 39 -25.63 -2.52 -32.33
N THR A 40 -25.38 -3.68 -31.72
CA THR A 40 -25.49 -5.01 -32.34
C THR A 40 -26.52 -5.85 -31.59
N ARG A 41 -27.36 -6.59 -32.32
CA ARG A 41 -28.34 -7.52 -31.73
C ARG A 41 -27.86 -8.95 -31.80
N ASN A 42 -27.88 -9.64 -30.67
CA ASN A 42 -27.72 -11.09 -30.59
C ASN A 42 -29.10 -11.74 -30.42
N THR A 43 -29.59 -12.34 -31.51
CA THR A 43 -30.91 -12.99 -31.55
C THR A 43 -30.94 -14.28 -30.73
N THR A 44 -29.82 -15.00 -30.65
CA THR A 44 -29.68 -16.26 -29.90
C THR A 44 -29.83 -16.03 -28.39
N SER A 45 -29.10 -15.04 -27.84
CA SER A 45 -29.18 -14.71 -26.42
C SER A 45 -30.32 -13.73 -26.09
N ARG A 46 -31.01 -13.19 -27.11
CA ARG A 46 -32.04 -12.14 -26.98
C ARG A 46 -31.52 -10.92 -26.23
N GLN A 47 -30.35 -10.42 -26.66
CA GLN A 47 -29.71 -9.25 -26.07
C GLN A 47 -29.30 -8.24 -27.16
N ASP A 48 -29.37 -6.97 -26.81
CA ASP A 48 -28.80 -5.86 -27.57
C ASP A 48 -27.52 -5.38 -26.86
N TYR A 49 -26.47 -5.15 -27.65
CA TYR A 49 -25.14 -4.74 -27.23
C TYR A 49 -24.83 -3.36 -27.77
N PHE A 50 -24.30 -2.47 -26.92
CA PHE A 50 -23.77 -1.18 -27.31
C PHE A 50 -22.36 -1.08 -26.74
N LEU A 51 -21.36 -1.21 -27.59
CA LEU A 51 -19.98 -1.45 -27.23
C LEU A 51 -19.12 -0.22 -27.60
N GLY A 52 -18.09 0.07 -26.81
CA GLY A 52 -17.15 1.15 -27.12
C GLY A 52 -17.72 2.57 -27.03
N ILE A 53 -18.76 2.82 -26.22
CA ILE A 53 -19.35 4.15 -26.07
C ILE A 53 -18.38 5.06 -25.31
N PRO A 54 -17.95 6.21 -25.86
CA PRO A 54 -17.08 7.14 -25.17
C PRO A 54 -17.82 7.85 -24.03
N PHE A 55 -17.25 7.82 -22.82
CA PHE A 55 -17.77 8.58 -21.67
C PHE A 55 -16.85 9.76 -21.29
N ALA A 56 -15.58 9.72 -21.71
CA ALA A 56 -14.60 10.76 -21.50
C ALA A 56 -13.87 11.14 -22.81
N GLN A 57 -13.26 12.32 -22.84
CA GLN A 57 -12.30 12.69 -23.88
C GLN A 57 -11.08 11.74 -23.81
N PRO A 58 -10.44 11.44 -24.95
CA PRO A 58 -9.23 10.63 -24.98
C PRO A 58 -8.14 11.23 -24.08
N PRO A 59 -7.61 10.49 -23.09
CA PRO A 59 -6.61 11.00 -22.14
C PRO A 59 -5.19 11.00 -22.75
N VAL A 60 -5.05 11.59 -23.94
CA VAL A 60 -3.82 11.63 -24.73
C VAL A 60 -3.18 13.02 -24.72
N GLY A 61 -1.89 13.10 -25.04
CA GLY A 61 -1.14 14.36 -25.11
C GLY A 61 -1.29 15.18 -23.82
N ARG A 62 -1.84 16.39 -23.92
CA ARG A 62 -2.05 17.28 -22.76
C ARG A 62 -3.04 16.74 -21.71
N LEU A 63 -3.87 15.76 -22.06
CA LEU A 63 -4.80 15.09 -21.14
C LEU A 63 -4.20 13.83 -20.50
N ARG A 64 -3.02 13.39 -20.94
CA ARG A 64 -2.27 12.32 -20.28
C ARG A 64 -1.93 12.75 -18.85
N PHE A 65 -2.10 11.83 -17.90
CA PHE A 65 -1.93 12.08 -16.46
C PHE A 65 -2.78 13.23 -15.88
N LYS A 66 -3.92 13.53 -16.50
CA LYS A 66 -4.91 14.49 -15.96
C LYS A 66 -6.21 13.79 -15.61
N PRO A 67 -7.02 14.36 -14.69
CA PRO A 67 -8.39 13.92 -14.46
C PRO A 67 -9.17 13.81 -15.78
N PRO A 68 -10.04 12.80 -15.93
CA PRO A 68 -10.80 12.63 -17.15
C PRO A 68 -11.76 13.80 -17.35
N VAL A 69 -11.97 14.17 -18.61
CA VAL A 69 -12.90 15.24 -18.99
C VAL A 69 -14.10 14.59 -19.68
N THR A 70 -15.32 15.00 -19.35
CA THR A 70 -16.54 14.48 -19.98
C THR A 70 -16.45 14.54 -21.50
N TRP A 71 -16.84 13.43 -22.15
CA TRP A 71 -16.92 13.40 -23.61
C TRP A 71 -18.00 14.36 -24.09
N ALA A 72 -17.66 15.20 -25.06
CA ALA A 72 -18.58 16.11 -25.73
C ALA A 72 -18.76 15.65 -27.19
N PRO A 73 -20.00 15.42 -27.65
CA PRO A 73 -20.25 14.89 -28.99
C PRO A 73 -19.83 15.85 -30.11
N GLY A 74 -19.71 17.15 -29.84
CA GLY A 74 -19.41 18.13 -30.89
C GLY A 74 -20.46 18.08 -32.01
N ASN A 75 -20.03 17.80 -33.24
CA ASN A 75 -20.92 17.63 -34.41
C ASN A 75 -21.41 16.18 -34.60
N THR A 76 -21.01 15.25 -33.73
CA THR A 76 -21.40 13.84 -33.83
C THR A 76 -22.88 13.70 -33.46
N THR A 77 -23.68 13.19 -34.41
CA THR A 77 -25.11 12.87 -34.20
C THR A 77 -25.34 11.36 -34.03
N GLU A 78 -24.36 10.53 -34.37
CA GLU A 78 -24.44 9.08 -34.28
C GLU A 78 -23.13 8.50 -33.73
N VAL A 79 -23.24 7.68 -32.69
CA VAL A 79 -22.16 6.87 -32.12
C VAL A 79 -22.30 5.45 -32.63
N ASN A 80 -21.34 4.98 -33.40
CA ASN A 80 -21.24 3.57 -33.77
C ASN A 80 -20.78 2.76 -32.55
N ALA A 81 -21.73 2.07 -31.92
CA ALA A 81 -21.52 1.24 -30.74
C ALA A 81 -21.65 -0.27 -31.06
N ALA A 82 -21.30 -0.67 -32.28
CA ALA A 82 -21.41 -2.06 -32.73
C ALA A 82 -20.20 -2.92 -32.35
N GLN A 83 -19.08 -2.30 -31.94
CA GLN A 83 -17.79 -2.95 -31.69
C GLN A 83 -17.15 -2.47 -30.39
N PHE A 84 -16.34 -3.31 -29.76
CA PHE A 84 -15.60 -2.93 -28.56
C PHE A 84 -14.61 -1.79 -28.85
N GLY A 85 -14.50 -0.87 -27.89
CA GLY A 85 -13.41 0.11 -27.86
C GLY A 85 -12.07 -0.54 -27.50
N ALA A 86 -10.99 0.24 -27.60
CA ALA A 86 -9.65 -0.20 -27.23
C ALA A 86 -9.54 -0.47 -25.71
N GLY A 87 -8.69 -1.44 -25.36
CA GLY A 87 -8.27 -1.62 -23.96
C GLY A 87 -7.26 -0.55 -23.56
N CYS A 88 -7.25 -0.14 -22.28
CA CYS A 88 -6.25 0.83 -21.81
C CYS A 88 -4.83 0.25 -21.82
N GLN A 89 -3.85 1.11 -22.10
CA GLN A 89 -2.43 0.77 -22.05
C GLN A 89 -2.05 0.10 -20.72
N GLN A 90 -1.30 -1.00 -20.82
CA GLN A 90 -0.85 -1.79 -19.68
C GLN A 90 0.35 -2.68 -20.06
N ALA A 91 1.12 -3.12 -19.05
CA ALA A 91 2.25 -4.03 -19.23
C ALA A 91 1.82 -5.34 -19.95
N THR A 92 2.24 -5.49 -21.20
CA THR A 92 1.89 -6.62 -22.08
C THR A 92 2.59 -7.91 -21.66
N GLY A 93 1.95 -8.70 -20.80
CA GLY A 93 2.26 -10.13 -20.63
C GLY A 93 1.07 -11.05 -20.93
N TYR A 94 -0.15 -10.53 -20.94
CA TYR A 94 -1.37 -11.36 -20.89
C TYR A 94 -2.60 -10.71 -21.57
N VAL A 95 -2.41 -9.85 -22.57
CA VAL A 95 -3.53 -9.35 -23.39
C VAL A 95 -3.80 -10.37 -24.51
N PRO A 96 -5.00 -10.96 -24.61
CA PRO A 96 -5.34 -11.82 -25.74
C PRO A 96 -5.18 -11.03 -27.04
N THR A 97 -4.59 -11.70 -28.04
CA THR A 97 -4.03 -11.17 -29.29
C THR A 97 -4.98 -10.37 -30.20
N ASN A 98 -6.22 -10.10 -29.79
CA ASN A 98 -7.28 -9.56 -30.64
C ASN A 98 -7.79 -8.16 -30.27
N ASN A 99 -7.41 -7.58 -29.12
CA ASN A 99 -7.79 -6.20 -28.78
C ASN A 99 -6.61 -5.23 -28.91
N THR A 100 -6.83 -4.13 -29.64
CA THR A 100 -5.88 -3.03 -29.73
C THR A 100 -5.80 -2.31 -28.38
N LEU A 101 -4.59 -2.13 -27.85
CA LEU A 101 -4.35 -1.27 -26.69
C LEU A 101 -4.16 0.17 -27.14
N SER A 102 -4.74 1.11 -26.41
CA SER A 102 -4.64 2.54 -26.69
C SER A 102 -4.73 3.36 -25.40
N GLU A 103 -4.18 4.57 -25.41
CA GLU A 103 -4.51 5.56 -24.38
C GLU A 103 -5.91 6.12 -24.58
N ASP A 104 -6.39 6.17 -25.82
CA ASP A 104 -7.80 6.43 -26.14
C ASP A 104 -8.64 5.18 -25.84
N CYS A 105 -8.92 4.97 -24.56
CA CYS A 105 -9.57 3.76 -24.05
C CYS A 105 -10.79 4.02 -23.15
N LEU A 106 -11.10 5.28 -22.81
CA LEU A 106 -12.15 5.64 -21.86
C LEU A 106 -13.56 5.50 -22.46
N THR A 107 -13.92 4.24 -22.68
CA THR A 107 -15.18 3.78 -23.24
C THR A 107 -15.87 2.80 -22.30
N LEU A 108 -17.18 2.65 -22.46
CA LEU A 108 -18.02 1.69 -21.74
C LEU A 108 -18.87 0.87 -22.70
N ASN A 109 -19.38 -0.25 -22.19
CA ASN A 109 -20.18 -1.21 -22.93
C ASN A 109 -21.47 -1.49 -22.16
N ILE A 110 -22.58 -1.66 -22.89
CA ILE A 110 -23.91 -1.88 -22.33
C ILE A 110 -24.53 -3.12 -22.98
N TRP A 111 -25.03 -4.02 -22.13
CA TRP A 111 -25.82 -5.19 -22.52
C TRP A 111 -27.22 -5.06 -21.92
N LYS A 112 -28.24 -5.23 -22.75
CA LYS A 112 -29.64 -5.20 -22.32
C LYS A 112 -30.44 -6.31 -22.99
N PRO A 113 -31.54 -6.80 -22.38
CA PRO A 113 -32.48 -7.68 -23.06
C PRO A 113 -33.10 -7.03 -24.30
N THR A 114 -33.40 -7.82 -25.34
CA THR A 114 -34.18 -7.34 -26.48
C THR A 114 -35.62 -7.04 -26.06
N ASN A 115 -36.25 -6.03 -26.67
CA ASN A 115 -37.65 -5.66 -26.46
C ASN A 115 -38.03 -5.47 -24.98
N VAL A 116 -37.39 -4.50 -24.30
CA VAL A 116 -37.81 -4.04 -22.97
C VAL A 116 -39.15 -3.28 -23.08
N ALA A 117 -40.21 -4.02 -23.42
CA ALA A 117 -41.60 -3.61 -23.38
C ALA A 117 -42.30 -4.45 -22.30
N LYS A 118 -42.47 -3.85 -21.13
CA LYS A 118 -43.30 -4.21 -19.95
C LYS A 118 -43.39 -5.65 -19.40
N LYS A 119 -43.03 -6.75 -20.06
CA LYS A 119 -42.99 -8.10 -19.44
C LYS A 119 -41.98 -9.05 -20.11
N LEU A 120 -40.98 -9.49 -19.33
CA LEU A 120 -40.00 -10.52 -19.71
C LEU A 120 -40.16 -11.78 -18.83
N PRO A 121 -40.25 -13.00 -19.40
CA PRO A 121 -40.05 -14.28 -18.70
C PRO A 121 -38.59 -14.74 -18.95
N VAL A 122 -37.74 -15.19 -18.01
CA VAL A 122 -37.82 -15.96 -16.75
C VAL A 122 -36.54 -15.53 -15.99
N MET A 123 -36.49 -14.63 -14.99
CA MET A 123 -37.08 -14.61 -13.64
C MET A 123 -37.78 -13.25 -13.32
N GLY A 124 -38.38 -12.59 -14.31
CA GLY A 124 -39.16 -11.35 -14.10
C GLY A 124 -38.36 -10.12 -13.59
N LYS A 125 -37.03 -10.21 -13.48
CA LYS A 125 -36.13 -9.14 -13.03
C LYS A 125 -35.09 -8.84 -14.12
N PRO A 126 -35.44 -8.15 -15.22
CA PRO A 126 -34.46 -7.76 -16.22
C PRO A 126 -33.44 -6.80 -15.62
N ILE A 127 -32.17 -6.96 -16.01
CA ILE A 127 -31.07 -6.05 -15.65
C ILE A 127 -30.42 -5.49 -16.91
N VAL A 128 -29.91 -4.28 -16.80
CA VAL A 128 -28.95 -3.72 -17.77
C VAL A 128 -27.57 -3.92 -17.16
N TYR A 129 -26.67 -4.56 -17.92
CA TYR A 129 -25.29 -4.76 -17.50
C TYR A 129 -24.40 -3.74 -18.19
N VAL A 130 -23.51 -3.10 -17.42
CA VAL A 130 -22.58 -2.10 -17.93
C VAL A 130 -21.17 -2.49 -17.50
N SER A 131 -20.21 -2.44 -18.42
CA SER A 131 -18.78 -2.51 -18.11
C SER A 131 -18.09 -1.22 -18.57
N MET A 132 -17.07 -0.79 -17.83
CA MET A 132 -16.34 0.46 -18.13
C MET A 132 -14.84 0.20 -18.11
N ASN A 133 -14.13 0.85 -19.02
CA ASN A 133 -12.68 0.96 -18.93
C ASN A 133 -12.27 2.08 -17.98
N TYR A 134 -11.08 1.95 -17.40
CA TYR A 134 -10.39 3.01 -16.67
C TYR A 134 -8.88 2.84 -16.83
N ARG A 135 -8.10 3.92 -16.70
CA ARG A 135 -6.65 3.85 -16.88
C ARG A 135 -5.99 2.99 -15.79
N LEU A 136 -4.96 2.26 -16.19
CA LEU A 136 -4.19 1.32 -15.36
C LEU A 136 -2.71 1.73 -15.31
N GLY A 137 -1.93 1.07 -14.45
CA GLY A 137 -0.49 1.29 -14.34
C GLY A 137 -0.14 2.76 -14.10
N VAL A 138 0.98 3.21 -14.66
CA VAL A 138 1.42 4.61 -14.62
C VAL A 138 0.38 5.58 -15.22
N TYR A 139 -0.48 5.13 -16.14
CA TYR A 139 -1.48 5.99 -16.79
C TYR A 139 -2.63 6.36 -15.87
N GLY A 140 -3.05 5.44 -14.99
CA GLY A 140 -4.15 5.64 -14.05
C GLY A 140 -3.70 5.95 -12.63
N PHE A 141 -2.50 5.52 -12.26
CA PHE A 141 -1.96 5.61 -10.91
C PHE A 141 -0.46 5.94 -10.95
N PRO A 142 -0.05 7.08 -11.54
CA PRO A 142 1.36 7.47 -11.54
C PRO A 142 1.86 7.63 -10.09
N PRO A 143 3.01 7.03 -9.72
CA PRO A 143 3.54 7.07 -8.37
C PRO A 143 4.32 8.37 -8.11
N GLY A 144 4.60 8.64 -6.84
CA GLY A 144 5.51 9.67 -6.39
C GLY A 144 4.86 11.03 -6.09
N GLN A 145 5.59 11.85 -5.37
CA GLN A 145 5.20 13.19 -4.95
C GLN A 145 5.04 14.13 -6.15
N GLU A 146 5.85 14.00 -7.20
CA GLU A 146 5.72 14.81 -8.41
C GLU A 146 4.41 14.55 -9.14
N ALA A 147 3.98 13.28 -9.20
CA ALA A 147 2.69 12.92 -9.78
C ALA A 147 1.54 13.53 -8.99
N TYR A 148 1.61 13.47 -7.66
CA TYR A 148 0.64 14.12 -6.78
C TYR A 148 0.60 15.64 -6.98
N ASN A 149 1.75 16.31 -6.95
CA ASN A 149 1.87 17.76 -7.14
C ASN A 149 1.28 18.22 -8.49
N ALA A 150 1.33 17.37 -9.51
CA ALA A 150 0.77 17.65 -10.84
C ALA A 150 -0.74 17.33 -10.98
N GLY A 151 -1.39 16.86 -9.91
CA GLY A 151 -2.79 16.44 -9.87
C GLY A 151 -3.04 15.05 -10.46
N GLY A 152 -2.00 14.22 -10.52
CA GLY A 152 -1.99 12.89 -11.14
C GLY A 152 -2.44 11.74 -10.24
N SER A 153 -2.84 11.99 -8.99
CA SER A 153 -3.27 10.92 -8.09
C SER A 153 -4.64 10.35 -8.45
N ASN A 154 -4.77 9.03 -8.32
CA ASN A 154 -6.04 8.27 -8.38
C ASN A 154 -6.85 8.50 -9.68
N LEU A 155 -6.20 8.74 -10.81
CA LEU A 155 -6.88 9.02 -12.09
C LEU A 155 -7.78 7.86 -12.53
N GLY A 156 -7.36 6.61 -12.29
CA GLY A 156 -8.19 5.44 -12.57
C GLY A 156 -9.51 5.43 -11.78
N PHE A 157 -9.52 5.89 -10.53
CA PHE A 157 -10.77 6.02 -9.75
C PHE A 157 -11.63 7.20 -10.24
N LYS A 158 -10.99 8.28 -10.70
CA LYS A 158 -11.67 9.42 -11.34
C LYS A 158 -12.32 9.02 -12.68
N ASP A 159 -11.67 8.15 -13.46
CA ASP A 159 -12.22 7.58 -14.70
C ASP A 159 -13.49 6.79 -14.41
N GLN A 160 -13.44 5.89 -13.42
CA GLN A 160 -14.61 5.13 -12.98
C GLN A 160 -15.72 6.05 -12.47
N ARG A 161 -15.38 7.09 -11.69
CA ARG A 161 -16.35 8.06 -11.18
C ARG A 161 -17.07 8.78 -12.32
N LEU A 162 -16.34 9.27 -13.32
CA LEU A 162 -16.94 9.93 -14.48
C LEU A 162 -17.81 8.96 -15.32
N ALA A 163 -17.42 7.70 -15.44
CA ALA A 163 -18.26 6.68 -16.06
C ALA A 163 -19.55 6.44 -15.28
N LEU A 164 -19.52 6.44 -13.94
CA LEU A 164 -20.72 6.34 -13.09
C LEU A 164 -21.64 7.55 -13.26
N GLU A 165 -21.08 8.76 -13.39
CA GLU A 165 -21.84 9.97 -13.69
C GLU A 165 -22.47 9.92 -15.08
N TRP A 166 -21.75 9.39 -16.08
CA TRP A 166 -22.30 9.12 -17.40
C TRP A 166 -23.44 8.10 -17.33
N ILE A 167 -23.30 7.01 -16.58
CA ILE A 167 -24.33 5.99 -16.40
C ILE A 167 -25.56 6.63 -15.77
N HIS A 168 -25.41 7.39 -14.68
CA HIS A 168 -26.53 8.06 -14.04
C HIS A 168 -27.25 9.01 -15.02
N LYS A 169 -26.52 9.72 -15.88
CA LYS A 169 -27.11 10.65 -16.85
C LYS A 169 -27.79 9.96 -18.04
N ASN A 170 -27.31 8.79 -18.47
CA ASN A 170 -27.67 8.24 -19.78
C ASN A 170 -28.34 6.86 -19.74
N ILE A 171 -28.25 6.09 -18.65
CA ILE A 171 -28.66 4.67 -18.66
C ILE A 171 -30.16 4.48 -18.87
N GLU A 172 -30.98 5.51 -18.58
CA GLU A 172 -32.42 5.49 -18.83
C GLU A 172 -32.77 5.31 -20.32
N TYR A 173 -31.99 5.91 -21.23
CA TYR A 173 -32.18 5.71 -22.68
C TYR A 173 -31.97 4.26 -23.11
N PHE A 174 -31.14 3.52 -22.37
CA PHE A 174 -30.89 2.10 -22.59
C PHE A 174 -31.90 1.21 -21.84
N GLY A 175 -32.79 1.79 -21.03
CA GLY A 175 -33.82 1.09 -20.26
C GLY A 175 -33.39 0.69 -18.85
N GLY A 176 -32.29 1.24 -18.34
CA GLY A 176 -31.89 1.10 -16.94
C GLY A 176 -32.56 2.14 -16.03
N ASP A 177 -32.58 1.87 -14.73
CA ASP A 177 -33.04 2.84 -13.71
C ASP A 177 -31.79 3.46 -13.05
N PRO A 178 -31.51 4.76 -13.23
CA PRO A 178 -30.32 5.39 -12.66
C PRO A 178 -30.29 5.36 -11.12
N ASN A 179 -31.44 5.19 -10.46
CA ASN A 179 -31.52 5.07 -9.00
C ASN A 179 -31.28 3.64 -8.51
N LYS A 180 -31.09 2.66 -9.39
CA LYS A 180 -30.89 1.25 -9.05
C LYS A 180 -29.58 0.67 -9.55
N VAL A 181 -28.55 1.51 -9.60
CA VAL A 181 -27.19 1.08 -9.94
C VAL A 181 -26.57 0.33 -8.75
N THR A 182 -26.03 -0.85 -9.01
CA THR A 182 -25.25 -1.66 -8.06
C THR A 182 -23.86 -1.87 -8.65
N LEU A 183 -22.82 -1.51 -7.90
CA LEU A 183 -21.46 -1.75 -8.33
C LEU A 183 -21.10 -3.22 -8.09
N PHE A 184 -20.38 -3.80 -9.04
CA PHE A 184 -19.89 -5.16 -8.98
C PHE A 184 -18.45 -5.17 -9.48
N GLY A 185 -17.55 -5.80 -8.72
CA GLY A 185 -16.16 -5.90 -9.13
C GLY A 185 -15.40 -7.04 -8.47
N THR A 186 -14.38 -7.51 -9.19
CA THR A 186 -13.51 -8.61 -8.77
C THR A 186 -12.07 -8.11 -8.58
N SER A 187 -11.38 -8.55 -7.51
CA SER A 187 -10.01 -8.14 -7.19
C SER A 187 -9.88 -6.61 -7.13
N ALA A 188 -8.97 -6.00 -7.92
CA ALA A 188 -8.85 -4.54 -8.03
C ALA A 188 -10.18 -3.84 -8.35
N GLY A 189 -11.09 -4.50 -9.08
CA GLY A 189 -12.43 -3.98 -9.34
C GLY A 189 -13.34 -4.01 -8.11
N GLY A 190 -13.19 -5.01 -7.24
CA GLY A 190 -13.84 -5.04 -5.92
C GLY A 190 -13.31 -3.90 -5.05
N VAL A 191 -11.98 -3.76 -4.99
CA VAL A 191 -11.33 -2.66 -4.25
C VAL A 191 -11.83 -1.32 -4.77
N SER A 192 -11.88 -1.15 -6.09
CA SER A 192 -12.44 0.03 -6.75
C SER A 192 -13.89 0.30 -6.33
N ALA A 193 -14.77 -0.71 -6.37
CA ALA A 193 -16.16 -0.55 -5.97
C ALA A 193 -16.30 -0.09 -4.50
N SER A 194 -15.42 -0.56 -3.62
CA SER A 194 -15.36 -0.09 -2.24
C SER A 194 -14.77 1.33 -2.10
N ILE A 195 -13.73 1.68 -2.85
CA ILE A 195 -13.15 3.04 -2.85
C ILE A 195 -14.15 4.08 -3.37
N GLN A 196 -14.99 3.72 -4.35
CA GLN A 196 -16.08 4.60 -4.79
C GLN A 196 -17.06 4.93 -3.64
N THR A 197 -17.16 4.10 -2.58
CA THR A 197 -17.96 4.43 -1.39
C THR A 197 -17.32 5.48 -0.49
N LEU A 198 -16.01 5.69 -0.61
CA LEU A 198 -15.25 6.65 0.20
C LEU A 198 -15.34 8.08 -0.35
N TYR A 199 -15.77 8.23 -1.62
CA TYR A 199 -15.89 9.51 -2.30
C TYR A 199 -16.61 10.56 -1.43
N ASN A 200 -15.93 11.69 -1.23
CA ASN A 200 -16.34 12.80 -0.36
C ASN A 200 -16.84 12.34 1.01
N LYS A 201 -16.09 11.44 1.65
CA LYS A 201 -16.38 10.87 2.98
C LYS A 201 -17.75 10.18 3.04
N GLY A 202 -18.10 9.47 1.97
CA GLY A 202 -19.38 8.76 1.83
C GLY A 202 -20.49 9.53 1.13
N LYS A 203 -20.26 10.77 0.69
CA LYS A 203 -21.21 11.58 -0.07
C LYS A 203 -21.15 11.26 -1.55
N ILE A 204 -21.53 10.03 -1.90
CA ILE A 204 -21.41 9.47 -3.25
C ILE A 204 -22.37 10.08 -4.28
N GLY A 205 -23.29 10.96 -3.89
CA GLY A 205 -24.22 11.64 -4.79
C GLY A 205 -25.33 10.76 -5.36
N GLY A 206 -25.60 9.61 -4.73
CA GLY A 206 -26.65 8.69 -5.18
C GLY A 206 -26.33 7.90 -6.46
N LEU A 207 -25.09 7.94 -6.95
CA LEU A 207 -24.69 7.27 -8.20
C LEU A 207 -24.86 5.74 -8.19
N PHE A 208 -24.85 5.14 -7.00
CA PHE A 208 -25.11 3.72 -6.79
C PHE A 208 -25.68 3.49 -5.40
N ARG A 209 -26.33 2.34 -5.21
CA ARG A 209 -27.09 2.03 -3.98
C ARG A 209 -26.71 0.71 -3.32
N GLY A 210 -25.73 -0.02 -3.86
CA GLY A 210 -25.22 -1.27 -3.31
C GLY A 210 -23.93 -1.67 -4.00
N ILE A 211 -23.11 -2.48 -3.32
CA ILE A 211 -21.84 -2.97 -3.85
C ILE A 211 -21.72 -4.49 -3.68
N ILE A 212 -21.08 -5.14 -4.64
CA ILE A 212 -20.71 -6.56 -4.62
C ILE A 212 -19.20 -6.65 -4.84
N LEU A 213 -18.49 -7.21 -3.85
CA LEU A 213 -17.04 -7.23 -3.76
C LEU A 213 -16.52 -8.67 -3.81
N GLU A 214 -16.05 -9.11 -4.97
CA GLU A 214 -15.45 -10.43 -5.13
C GLU A 214 -13.93 -10.34 -4.97
N SER A 215 -13.37 -10.94 -3.92
CA SER A 215 -11.91 -11.01 -3.68
C SER A 215 -11.19 -9.65 -3.72
N GLY A 216 -11.85 -8.60 -3.28
CA GLY A 216 -11.29 -7.25 -3.25
C GLY A 216 -12.01 -6.34 -2.26
N PRO A 217 -11.97 -6.63 -0.94
CA PRO A 217 -12.33 -5.65 0.07
C PRO A 217 -11.40 -4.41 0.04
N PRO A 218 -11.82 -3.28 0.61
CA PRO A 218 -11.13 -1.99 0.47
C PRO A 218 -9.64 -1.95 0.82
N GLU A 219 -9.19 -2.70 1.82
CA GLU A 219 -7.77 -2.69 2.27
C GLU A 219 -6.90 -3.75 1.59
N THR A 220 -7.42 -4.51 0.61
CA THR A 220 -6.60 -5.43 -0.17
C THR A 220 -5.44 -4.74 -0.87
N LEU A 221 -5.61 -3.46 -1.20
CA LEU A 221 -4.54 -2.60 -1.69
C LEU A 221 -4.28 -1.50 -0.68
N HIS A 222 -3.17 -1.62 0.04
CA HIS A 222 -2.75 -0.56 0.95
C HIS A 222 -2.55 0.72 0.17
N ALA A 223 -3.35 1.74 0.52
CA ALA A 223 -3.14 3.07 0.02
C ALA A 223 -1.84 3.61 0.63
N LEU A 224 -0.92 4.05 -0.22
CA LEU A 224 0.35 4.64 0.21
C LEU A 224 0.31 6.14 -0.01
N ARG A 225 1.05 6.89 0.80
CA ARG A 225 1.24 8.32 0.58
C ARG A 225 2.05 8.56 -0.69
N PRO A 226 1.90 9.72 -1.35
CA PRO A 226 2.73 10.07 -2.50
C PRO A 226 4.24 10.03 -2.19
N ASP A 227 4.62 10.50 -1.00
CA ASP A 227 6.00 10.59 -0.50
C ASP A 227 6.57 9.27 0.05
N ASP A 228 5.86 8.14 -0.12
CA ASP A 228 6.36 6.84 0.29
C ASP A 228 7.65 6.49 -0.50
N PRO A 229 8.75 6.06 0.16
CA PRO A 229 10.02 5.78 -0.52
C PRO A 229 9.90 4.79 -1.68
N VAL A 230 8.96 3.84 -1.61
CA VAL A 230 8.74 2.87 -2.69
C VAL A 230 8.05 3.54 -3.89
N ARG A 231 7.15 4.51 -3.66
CA ARG A 231 6.54 5.33 -4.72
C ARG A 231 7.57 6.24 -5.38
N GLU A 232 8.40 6.90 -4.59
CA GLU A 232 9.51 7.75 -5.07
C GLU A 232 10.50 6.93 -5.92
N ALA A 233 10.90 5.75 -5.43
CA ALA A 233 11.80 4.87 -6.18
C ALA A 233 11.20 4.45 -7.53
N ALA A 234 9.91 4.12 -7.59
CA ALA A 234 9.25 3.80 -8.85
C ALA A 234 9.16 5.00 -9.79
N PHE A 235 8.83 6.19 -9.27
CA PHE A 235 8.82 7.40 -10.08
C PHE A 235 10.21 7.70 -10.67
N HIS A 236 11.26 7.57 -9.86
CA HIS A 236 12.64 7.74 -10.31
C HIS A 236 13.02 6.74 -11.41
N LEU A 237 12.61 5.46 -11.29
CA LEU A 237 12.82 4.45 -12.35
C LEU A 237 12.13 4.86 -13.66
N ILE A 238 10.90 5.36 -13.59
CA ILE A 238 10.14 5.83 -14.76
C ILE A 238 10.80 7.07 -15.37
N ALA A 239 11.19 8.05 -14.56
CA ALA A 239 11.88 9.26 -15.01
C ALA A 239 13.21 8.93 -15.68
N ASN A 240 13.97 7.99 -15.13
CA ASN A 240 15.22 7.53 -15.73
C ASN A 240 14.99 6.81 -17.07
N ALA A 241 14.05 5.85 -17.11
CA ALA A 241 13.73 5.09 -18.33
C ALA A 241 13.17 5.97 -19.47
N THR A 242 12.50 7.07 -19.13
CA THR A 242 11.99 8.06 -20.10
C THR A 242 13.01 9.13 -20.48
N GLY A 243 14.21 9.14 -19.88
CA GLY A 243 15.25 10.15 -20.13
C GLY A 243 14.95 11.52 -19.50
N CYS A 244 14.04 11.58 -18.53
CA CYS A 244 13.57 12.79 -17.87
C CYS A 244 14.26 13.10 -16.55
N LEU A 245 15.16 12.23 -16.09
CA LEU A 245 15.87 12.43 -14.83
C LEU A 245 16.75 13.69 -14.89
N GLY A 246 16.58 14.59 -13.93
CA GLY A 246 17.28 15.88 -13.87
C GLY A 246 16.60 17.02 -14.65
N ASP A 247 15.46 16.76 -15.31
CA ASP A 247 14.63 17.82 -15.90
C ASP A 247 13.96 18.63 -14.76
N PRO A 248 14.03 19.98 -14.77
CA PRO A 248 13.39 20.82 -13.75
C PRO A 248 11.86 20.69 -13.71
N TYR A 249 11.26 20.15 -14.77
CA TYR A 249 9.85 19.80 -14.91
C TYR A 249 9.70 18.30 -15.21
N VAL A 250 10.40 17.46 -14.45
CA VAL A 250 10.45 15.99 -14.63
C VAL A 250 9.09 15.34 -14.94
N PHE A 251 8.01 15.71 -14.24
CA PHE A 251 6.69 15.12 -14.51
C PHE A 251 6.10 15.52 -15.87
N GLU A 252 6.33 16.76 -16.31
CA GLU A 252 5.93 17.22 -17.65
C GLU A 252 6.76 16.53 -18.74
N CYS A 253 8.06 16.32 -18.50
CA CYS A 253 8.89 15.52 -19.39
C CYS A 253 8.34 14.08 -19.50
N VAL A 254 8.05 13.41 -18.37
CA VAL A 254 7.50 12.04 -18.35
C VAL A 254 6.14 12.00 -19.05
N ARG A 255 5.30 13.05 -18.90
CA ARG A 255 4.03 13.17 -19.64
C ARG A 255 4.25 13.22 -21.14
N ASN A 256 5.27 13.91 -21.61
CA ASN A 256 5.55 14.05 -23.05
C ASN A 256 6.40 12.90 -23.62
N ALA A 257 6.80 11.94 -22.80
CA ALA A 257 7.57 10.78 -23.23
C ALA A 257 6.84 9.99 -24.34
N PRO A 258 7.58 9.39 -25.29
CA PRO A 258 6.99 8.50 -26.30
C PRO A 258 6.20 7.36 -25.65
N ALA A 259 5.06 7.00 -26.23
CA ALA A 259 4.17 5.99 -25.66
C ALA A 259 4.88 4.65 -25.44
N ASP A 260 5.66 4.18 -26.42
CA ASP A 260 6.40 2.91 -26.31
C ASP A 260 7.42 2.91 -25.16
N THR A 261 8.13 4.02 -24.98
CA THR A 261 9.08 4.19 -23.87
C THR A 261 8.37 4.17 -22.52
N LEU A 262 7.24 4.87 -22.40
CA LEU A 262 6.46 4.91 -21.16
C LEU A 262 5.83 3.54 -20.83
N ILE A 263 5.35 2.80 -21.84
CA ILE A 263 4.85 1.43 -21.67
C ILE A 263 5.98 0.52 -21.17
N GLN A 264 7.19 0.67 -21.72
CA GLN A 264 8.34 -0.11 -21.29
C GLN A 264 8.73 0.25 -19.85
N ALA A 265 8.84 1.54 -19.53
CA ALA A 265 9.10 1.98 -18.16
C ALA A 265 8.07 1.45 -17.15
N ASN A 266 6.77 1.43 -17.52
CA ASN A 266 5.72 0.83 -16.71
C ASN A 266 5.94 -0.68 -16.49
N LYS A 267 6.43 -1.42 -17.50
CA LYS A 267 6.76 -2.84 -17.36
C LYS A 267 7.96 -3.02 -16.44
N ASP A 268 9.03 -2.27 -16.66
CA ASP A 268 10.29 -2.39 -15.95
C ASP A 268 10.13 -2.16 -14.44
N VAL A 269 9.27 -1.22 -14.03
CA VAL A 269 8.91 -1.01 -12.61
C VAL A 269 8.25 -2.24 -11.98
N LEU A 270 7.54 -3.03 -12.77
CA LEU A 270 6.84 -4.25 -12.35
C LEU A 270 7.73 -5.52 -12.46
N GLU A 271 8.91 -5.41 -13.06
CA GLU A 271 9.83 -6.53 -13.17
C GLU A 271 10.49 -6.81 -11.82
N LEU A 272 10.55 -8.10 -11.47
CA LEU A 272 11.14 -8.59 -10.23
C LEU A 272 12.48 -9.25 -10.51
N GLU A 273 13.41 -9.08 -9.56
CA GLU A 273 14.66 -9.82 -9.51
C GLU A 273 14.41 -11.34 -9.64
N PRO A 274 15.33 -12.12 -10.23
CA PRO A 274 15.13 -13.54 -10.49
C PRO A 274 14.64 -14.35 -9.28
N TYR A 275 15.08 -14.03 -8.06
CA TYR A 275 14.64 -14.68 -6.83
C TYR A 275 13.18 -14.35 -6.43
N TYR A 276 12.68 -13.17 -6.82
CA TYR A 276 11.35 -12.66 -6.47
C TYR A 276 10.30 -12.82 -7.58
N ARG A 277 10.57 -13.57 -8.65
CA ARG A 277 9.64 -13.69 -9.80
C ARG A 277 8.40 -14.54 -9.49
N ALA A 278 7.40 -13.92 -8.86
CA ALA A 278 6.04 -14.43 -8.82
C ALA A 278 5.32 -14.20 -10.16
N ASN A 279 4.32 -15.03 -10.46
CA ASN A 279 3.45 -14.83 -11.63
C ASN A 279 2.61 -13.54 -11.52
N VAL A 280 2.52 -12.97 -10.31
CA VAL A 280 1.77 -11.75 -10.03
C VAL A 280 2.58 -10.83 -9.09
N PRO A 281 3.13 -9.70 -9.59
CA PRO A 281 3.71 -8.68 -8.72
C PRO A 281 2.64 -8.08 -7.80
N ALA A 282 3.08 -7.65 -6.61
CA ALA A 282 2.23 -6.99 -5.64
C ALA A 282 1.90 -5.56 -6.09
N PRO A 283 0.67 -5.07 -5.86
CA PRO A 283 0.09 -4.07 -6.74
C PRO A 283 -0.04 -2.67 -6.11
N THR A 284 0.71 -2.40 -5.04
CA THR A 284 0.61 -1.10 -4.35
C THR A 284 1.23 0.04 -5.15
N ILE A 285 2.21 -0.28 -6.02
CA ILE A 285 2.98 0.75 -6.71
C ILE A 285 2.18 1.58 -7.71
N PHE A 286 1.36 0.94 -8.52
CA PHE A 286 0.39 1.61 -9.40
C PHE A 286 -1.02 1.38 -8.83
N GLY A 287 -1.24 1.89 -7.62
CA GLY A 287 -2.42 1.62 -6.81
C GLY A 287 -2.93 2.85 -6.05
N PRO A 288 -3.84 2.64 -5.09
CA PRO A 288 -4.47 3.71 -4.33
C PRO A 288 -3.44 4.61 -3.64
N THR A 289 -3.66 5.91 -3.72
CA THR A 289 -2.87 6.91 -3.00
C THR A 289 -3.81 7.69 -2.08
N TYR A 290 -3.40 7.92 -0.83
CA TYR A 290 -4.17 8.80 0.06
C TYR A 290 -3.42 10.11 0.27
N SER A 291 -4.15 11.22 0.30
CA SER A 291 -3.63 12.56 0.58
C SER A 291 -4.75 13.44 1.14
N PRO A 292 -4.46 14.45 1.98
CA PRO A 292 -5.48 15.24 2.68
C PRO A 292 -6.54 15.90 1.78
N ASP A 293 -6.19 16.14 0.51
CA ASP A 293 -7.00 16.80 -0.52
C ASP A 293 -7.63 15.84 -1.53
N ASP A 294 -7.35 14.53 -1.46
CA ASP A 294 -7.96 13.55 -2.37
C ASP A 294 -9.44 13.33 -2.06
N GLU A 295 -10.27 13.29 -3.11
CA GLU A 295 -11.72 13.17 -2.96
C GLU A 295 -12.18 11.77 -2.51
N PHE A 296 -11.36 10.74 -2.70
CA PHE A 296 -11.68 9.36 -2.30
C PHE A 296 -11.06 9.02 -0.95
N MET A 297 -9.78 9.36 -0.74
CA MET A 297 -9.01 8.92 0.43
C MET A 297 -8.22 10.07 1.04
N THR A 298 -8.83 10.79 1.98
CA THR A 298 -8.18 11.89 2.72
C THR A 298 -7.16 11.42 3.76
N GLU A 299 -7.25 10.14 4.14
CA GLU A 299 -6.51 9.45 5.19
C GLU A 299 -6.46 7.95 4.81
N PRO A 300 -5.71 7.11 5.53
CA PRO A 300 -5.70 5.67 5.28
C PRO A 300 -7.12 5.07 5.19
N ILE A 301 -7.30 4.09 4.30
CA ILE A 301 -8.59 3.43 4.06
C ILE A 301 -9.17 2.87 5.37
N HIS A 302 -8.30 2.35 6.24
CA HIS A 302 -8.64 1.88 7.57
C HIS A 302 -9.44 2.92 8.37
N ASP A 303 -8.87 4.11 8.53
CA ASP A 303 -9.43 5.18 9.37
C ASP A 303 -10.76 5.67 8.80
N LEU A 304 -10.89 5.75 7.46
CA LEU A 304 -12.15 6.10 6.80
C LEU A 304 -13.27 5.10 7.12
N ILE A 305 -12.95 3.80 7.08
CA ILE A 305 -13.93 2.73 7.34
C ILE A 305 -14.32 2.72 8.82
N HIS A 306 -13.34 2.77 9.74
CA HIS A 306 -13.58 2.68 11.18
C HIS A 306 -14.25 3.93 11.76
N SER A 307 -13.98 5.11 11.19
CA SER A 307 -14.67 6.36 11.53
C SER A 307 -16.02 6.52 10.84
N GLY A 308 -16.39 5.59 9.95
CA GLY A 308 -17.68 5.62 9.28
C GLY A 308 -17.78 6.60 8.12
N LYS A 309 -16.67 7.14 7.62
CA LYS A 309 -16.57 8.08 6.48
C LYS A 309 -16.69 7.37 5.12
N PHE A 310 -17.72 6.55 4.96
CA PHE A 310 -18.04 5.80 3.75
C PHE A 310 -19.56 5.74 3.54
N ALA A 311 -19.99 5.55 2.30
CA ALA A 311 -21.40 5.49 1.95
C ALA A 311 -22.07 4.25 2.57
N LYS A 312 -23.20 4.45 3.25
CA LYS A 312 -23.95 3.38 3.94
C LYS A 312 -24.85 2.60 2.97
N VAL A 313 -24.24 2.01 1.95
CA VAL A 313 -24.92 1.17 0.96
C VAL A 313 -24.79 -0.30 1.32
N PRO A 314 -25.81 -1.15 1.11
CA PRO A 314 -25.71 -2.58 1.35
C PRO A 314 -24.54 -3.25 0.61
N ILE A 315 -24.00 -4.31 1.20
CA ILE A 315 -22.74 -4.96 0.76
C ILE A 315 -22.94 -6.46 0.62
N ILE A 316 -22.52 -7.02 -0.52
CA ILE A 316 -22.14 -8.43 -0.62
C ILE A 316 -20.62 -8.49 -0.76
N SER A 317 -19.94 -9.34 0.02
CA SER A 317 -18.50 -9.58 -0.17
C SER A 317 -18.16 -11.06 -0.05
N GLY A 318 -17.27 -11.56 -0.91
CA GLY A 318 -16.85 -12.96 -0.86
C GLY A 318 -15.70 -13.23 -1.81
N GLY A 319 -15.52 -14.47 -2.23
CA GLY A 319 -14.44 -14.90 -3.12
C GLY A 319 -14.88 -14.99 -4.59
N ILE A 320 -13.93 -15.12 -5.50
CA ILE A 320 -14.22 -15.20 -6.95
C ILE A 320 -15.12 -16.40 -7.25
N VAL A 321 -16.23 -16.13 -7.91
CA VAL A 321 -17.10 -17.18 -8.44
C VAL A 321 -16.65 -17.51 -9.87
N PRO A 322 -16.46 -18.79 -10.23
CA PRO A 322 -16.13 -19.15 -11.60
C PRO A 322 -17.37 -18.93 -12.48
N TYR A 323 -17.54 -17.75 -13.10
CA TYR A 323 -18.56 -17.54 -14.13
C TYR A 323 -18.06 -18.05 -15.48
N PRO A 324 -18.93 -18.57 -16.38
CA PRO A 324 -18.46 -19.11 -17.66
C PRO A 324 -17.86 -18.03 -18.57
N VAL A 325 -18.13 -16.74 -18.29
CA VAL A 325 -17.54 -15.58 -18.98
C VAL A 325 -16.13 -15.24 -18.45
N ILE A 326 -15.84 -15.51 -17.18
CA ILE A 326 -14.51 -15.28 -16.58
C ILE A 326 -13.59 -16.48 -16.82
N MET A 327 -14.14 -17.69 -16.92
CA MET A 327 -13.37 -18.95 -16.99
C MET A 327 -12.54 -19.16 -18.25
N ILE A 328 -12.78 -18.44 -19.35
CA ILE A 328 -12.14 -18.77 -20.63
C ILE A 328 -10.85 -17.95 -20.90
N SER A 329 -10.61 -16.86 -20.15
CA SER A 329 -9.33 -16.09 -20.21
C SER A 329 -8.29 -16.51 -19.18
N MET A 330 -8.69 -17.20 -18.11
CA MET A 330 -7.77 -17.60 -17.06
C MET A 330 -7.35 -19.05 -17.28
N SER A 331 -6.35 -19.27 -18.15
CA SER A 331 -5.65 -20.57 -18.30
C SER A 331 -4.84 -20.96 -17.05
N TYR A 332 -5.07 -20.32 -15.91
CA TYR A 332 -4.46 -20.62 -14.63
C TYR A 332 -5.54 -20.74 -13.57
N THR A 333 -5.38 -21.78 -12.78
CA THR A 333 -6.13 -22.21 -11.62
C THR A 333 -6.88 -21.08 -10.90
N LEU A 334 -8.18 -20.94 -11.16
CA LEU A 334 -9.09 -20.29 -10.20
C LEU A 334 -8.93 -21.08 -8.89
N GLN A 335 -8.57 -20.42 -7.80
CA GLN A 335 -8.38 -21.05 -6.49
C GLN A 335 -9.58 -20.73 -5.59
N ALA A 336 -9.88 -21.61 -4.63
CA ALA A 336 -10.97 -21.38 -3.68
C ALA A 336 -10.75 -20.08 -2.91
N GLN A 337 -11.79 -19.47 -2.36
CA GLN A 337 -11.66 -18.23 -1.59
C GLN A 337 -10.73 -18.35 -0.39
N LEU A 338 -10.63 -19.54 0.22
CA LEU A 338 -9.67 -19.81 1.29
C LEU A 338 -8.22 -19.90 0.76
N ASP A 339 -8.05 -20.09 -0.54
CA ASP A 339 -6.77 -20.32 -1.21
C ASP A 339 -6.44 -19.20 -2.21
N GLU A 340 -6.68 -17.94 -1.83
CA GLU A 340 -6.32 -16.77 -2.64
C GLU A 340 -4.81 -16.46 -2.61
N GLY A 341 -4.08 -16.94 -1.60
CA GLY A 341 -2.66 -16.69 -1.44
C GLY A 341 -1.71 -17.45 -2.39
N PRO A 342 -1.92 -18.76 -2.69
CA PRO A 342 -1.05 -19.55 -3.56
C PRO A 342 -0.71 -18.92 -4.91
N VAL A 343 -1.64 -18.18 -5.55
CA VAL A 343 -1.39 -17.50 -6.84
C VAL A 343 -0.21 -16.52 -6.79
N PHE A 344 0.08 -15.94 -5.62
CA PHE A 344 1.18 -14.98 -5.44
C PHE A 344 2.54 -15.65 -5.21
N PHE A 345 2.57 -16.98 -5.09
CA PHE A 345 3.78 -17.78 -4.93
C PHE A 345 3.97 -18.83 -6.05
N ASP A 346 3.18 -18.76 -7.12
CA ASP A 346 3.17 -19.77 -8.19
C ASP A 346 4.29 -19.58 -9.25
N GLY A 347 5.28 -18.74 -8.97
CA GLY A 347 6.39 -18.47 -9.89
C GLY A 347 7.47 -19.56 -9.87
N PRO A 348 8.06 -19.94 -11.01
CA PRO A 348 9.05 -21.03 -11.09
C PRO A 348 10.34 -20.76 -10.30
N ALA A 349 10.61 -19.49 -9.98
CA ALA A 349 11.77 -19.09 -9.20
C ALA A 349 11.44 -18.80 -7.72
N VAL A 350 10.15 -18.78 -7.34
CA VAL A 350 9.72 -18.53 -5.96
C VAL A 350 9.85 -19.81 -5.15
N ASN A 351 10.83 -19.86 -4.25
CA ASN A 351 11.06 -20.99 -3.37
C ASN A 351 11.06 -20.59 -1.89
N ILE A 352 9.88 -20.60 -1.27
CA ILE A 352 9.72 -20.29 0.15
C ILE A 352 9.93 -21.56 0.98
N SER A 353 11.13 -21.74 1.53
CA SER A 353 11.52 -22.97 2.23
C SER A 353 11.71 -22.79 3.75
N SER A 354 11.90 -21.55 4.20
CA SER A 354 12.12 -21.20 5.60
C SER A 354 11.21 -20.06 6.06
N GLU A 355 11.11 -19.86 7.38
CA GLU A 355 10.40 -18.70 7.93
C GLU A 355 11.04 -17.37 7.51
N GLN A 356 12.38 -17.34 7.43
CA GLN A 356 13.12 -16.18 6.96
C GLN A 356 12.79 -15.83 5.51
N ASP A 357 12.52 -16.81 4.64
CA ASP A 357 12.07 -16.55 3.28
C ASP A 357 10.71 -15.85 3.28
N ILE A 358 9.80 -16.21 4.20
CA ILE A 358 8.52 -15.52 4.36
C ILE A 358 8.76 -14.08 4.82
N ILE A 359 9.59 -13.88 5.84
CA ILE A 359 9.91 -12.54 6.36
C ILE A 359 10.51 -11.66 5.26
N ASN A 360 11.50 -12.17 4.52
CA ASN A 360 12.14 -11.46 3.41
C ASN A 360 11.13 -11.09 2.32
N TRP A 361 10.21 -12.00 2.00
CA TRP A 361 9.17 -11.76 1.01
C TRP A 361 8.23 -10.63 1.43
N PHE A 362 7.74 -10.66 2.66
CA PHE A 362 6.76 -9.69 3.16
C PHE A 362 7.37 -8.33 3.47
N THR A 363 8.65 -8.28 3.85
CA THR A 363 9.35 -7.03 4.19
C THR A 363 10.11 -6.40 3.02
N ALA A 364 10.10 -7.04 1.84
CA ALA A 364 10.76 -6.53 0.66
C ALA A 364 10.20 -5.16 0.25
N ARG A 365 11.11 -4.22 0.02
CA ARG A 365 10.79 -2.84 -0.42
C ARG A 365 11.04 -2.62 -1.90
N LEU A 366 10.87 -3.67 -2.70
CA LEU A 366 10.92 -3.55 -4.16
C LEU A 366 9.58 -2.97 -4.65
N PRO A 367 9.58 -1.99 -5.57
CA PRO A 367 8.34 -1.43 -6.14
C PRO A 367 7.30 -2.48 -6.52
N ALA A 368 7.72 -3.54 -7.21
CA ALA A 368 6.84 -4.61 -7.66
C ALA A 368 6.46 -5.67 -6.60
N LEU A 369 7.02 -5.63 -5.39
CA LEU A 369 6.79 -6.61 -4.33
C LEU A 369 6.19 -6.01 -3.05
N TYR A 370 6.17 -4.68 -2.93
CA TYR A 370 5.75 -4.02 -1.71
C TYR A 370 4.26 -4.22 -1.44
N ILE A 371 3.93 -4.79 -0.28
CA ILE A 371 2.57 -5.08 0.18
C ILE A 371 2.19 -4.29 1.43
N GLY A 372 2.89 -3.19 1.74
CA GLY A 372 2.58 -2.35 2.90
C GLY A 372 3.09 -2.89 4.24
N MET A 373 3.57 -4.14 4.31
CA MET A 373 4.21 -4.68 5.50
C MET A 373 5.71 -4.37 5.48
N SER A 374 6.20 -3.62 6.46
CA SER A 374 7.62 -3.22 6.50
C SER A 374 8.27 -3.38 7.88
N ASN A 375 7.50 -3.84 8.86
CA ASN A 375 7.92 -4.03 10.23
C ASN A 375 8.20 -5.52 10.48
N LEU A 376 9.46 -5.84 10.78
CA LEU A 376 9.92 -7.20 11.10
C LEU A 376 9.16 -7.78 12.29
N THR A 377 8.93 -6.99 13.34
CA THR A 377 8.19 -7.43 14.52
C THR A 377 6.77 -7.83 14.14
N SER A 378 6.11 -7.06 13.26
CA SER A 378 4.75 -7.35 12.81
C SER A 378 4.65 -8.67 12.04
N ILE A 379 5.55 -8.97 11.09
CA ILE A 379 5.53 -10.29 10.42
C ILE A 379 5.81 -11.41 11.42
N THR A 380 6.81 -11.23 12.29
CA THR A 380 7.22 -12.29 13.21
C THR A 380 6.11 -12.62 14.21
N GLU A 381 5.40 -11.61 14.73
CA GLU A 381 4.22 -11.83 15.57
C GLU A 381 3.09 -12.48 14.76
N LEU A 382 2.82 -12.00 13.54
CA LEU A 382 1.80 -12.58 12.66
C LEU A 382 2.07 -14.08 12.42
N LEU A 383 3.32 -14.45 12.16
CA LEU A 383 3.72 -15.82 11.86
C LEU A 383 3.51 -16.80 13.01
N LYS A 384 3.37 -16.34 14.26
CA LYS A 384 3.03 -17.20 15.41
C LYS A 384 1.64 -17.81 15.28
N PHE A 385 0.72 -17.16 14.55
CA PHE A 385 -0.64 -17.67 14.32
C PHE A 385 -0.73 -18.70 13.19
N TYR A 386 0.35 -18.90 12.44
CA TYR A 386 0.40 -19.82 11.30
C TYR A 386 1.33 -20.99 11.62
N PRO A 387 0.82 -22.22 11.80
CA PRO A 387 1.66 -23.37 12.10
C PRO A 387 2.69 -23.65 10.99
N THR A 388 3.86 -24.17 11.39
CA THR A 388 4.94 -24.56 10.45
C THR A 388 4.62 -25.81 9.65
N SER A 389 3.67 -26.63 10.12
CA SER A 389 3.22 -27.85 9.45
C SER A 389 2.53 -27.54 8.11
N PRO A 390 3.00 -28.09 6.97
CA PRO A 390 2.37 -27.87 5.67
C PRO A 390 0.89 -28.27 5.60
N ALA A 391 0.46 -29.24 6.40
CA ALA A 391 -0.94 -29.65 6.47
C ALA A 391 -1.90 -28.57 6.98
N ALA A 392 -1.38 -27.58 7.72
CA ALA A 392 -2.17 -26.47 8.25
C ALA A 392 -2.31 -25.29 7.27
N GLY A 393 -1.57 -25.28 6.15
CA GLY A 393 -1.53 -24.13 5.24
C GLY A 393 -2.36 -24.28 3.97
N SER A 394 -2.51 -23.17 3.24
CA SER A 394 -3.14 -23.06 1.93
C SER A 394 -2.24 -23.61 0.80
N PRO A 395 -2.71 -24.42 -0.17
CA PRO A 395 -4.09 -24.84 -0.36
C PRO A 395 -4.63 -25.71 0.79
N TYR A 396 -5.72 -25.27 1.42
CA TYR A 396 -6.24 -25.92 2.62
C TYR A 396 -6.87 -27.29 2.29
N GLY A 397 -6.82 -28.23 3.22
CA GLY A 397 -7.41 -29.56 3.04
C GLY A 397 -6.64 -30.50 2.11
N THR A 398 -5.44 -30.13 1.67
CA THR A 398 -4.58 -30.94 0.78
C THR A 398 -3.49 -31.75 1.51
N GLY A 399 -3.58 -31.85 2.84
CA GLY A 399 -2.56 -32.54 3.65
C GLY A 399 -1.19 -31.86 3.55
N SER A 400 -0.12 -32.61 3.74
CA SER A 400 1.26 -32.08 3.73
C SER A 400 1.87 -31.91 2.34
N GLU A 401 1.11 -32.14 1.26
CA GLU A 401 1.59 -31.97 -0.11
C GLU A 401 1.95 -30.51 -0.40
N THR A 402 3.09 -30.28 -1.05
CA THR A 402 3.62 -28.92 -1.36
C THR A 402 3.67 -28.65 -2.86
N PHE A 403 3.25 -29.61 -3.70
CA PHE A 403 3.13 -29.47 -5.15
C PHE A 403 4.47 -29.15 -5.83
N GLY A 404 5.56 -29.69 -5.29
CA GLY A 404 6.93 -29.43 -5.76
C GLY A 404 7.43 -28.02 -5.45
N ARG A 405 6.80 -27.30 -4.49
CA ARG A 405 7.24 -25.99 -3.99
C ARG A 405 7.99 -26.13 -2.66
N GLY A 406 8.55 -25.01 -2.18
CA GLY A 406 9.29 -24.96 -0.92
C GLY A 406 8.48 -25.37 0.31
N ALA A 407 9.17 -25.84 1.37
CA ALA A 407 8.55 -26.41 2.56
C ALA A 407 7.63 -25.45 3.34
N GLN A 408 7.78 -24.14 3.16
CA GLN A 408 6.99 -23.10 3.82
C GLN A 408 6.00 -22.40 2.85
N PHE A 409 5.92 -22.84 1.59
CA PHE A 409 4.99 -22.31 0.58
C PHE A 409 3.55 -22.21 1.09
N LYS A 410 3.05 -23.27 1.73
CA LYS A 410 1.66 -23.31 2.18
C LYS A 410 1.37 -22.36 3.34
N ARG A 411 2.35 -22.18 4.23
CA ARG A 411 2.28 -21.24 5.33
C ARG A 411 2.30 -19.80 4.80
N ALA A 412 3.23 -19.48 3.91
CA ALA A 412 3.33 -18.17 3.26
C ALA A 412 2.04 -17.81 2.50
N SER A 413 1.48 -18.77 1.76
CA SER A 413 0.20 -18.62 1.06
C SER A 413 -0.95 -18.31 2.01
N SER A 414 -0.99 -18.94 3.17
CA SER A 414 -2.01 -18.68 4.19
C SER A 414 -1.91 -17.25 4.73
N VAL A 415 -0.71 -16.85 5.13
CA VAL A 415 -0.43 -15.50 5.65
C VAL A 415 -0.83 -14.44 4.62
N PHE A 416 -0.46 -14.65 3.36
CA PHE A 416 -0.71 -13.68 2.29
C PHE A 416 -2.20 -13.57 1.93
N GLY A 417 -2.88 -14.71 1.78
CA GLY A 417 -4.31 -14.75 1.50
C GLY A 417 -5.13 -14.11 2.61
N ASP A 418 -4.76 -14.35 3.86
CA ASP A 418 -5.41 -13.74 5.01
C ASP A 418 -5.16 -12.24 5.08
N TYR A 419 -3.91 -11.82 4.97
CA TYR A 419 -3.49 -10.42 5.09
C TYR A 419 -4.13 -9.53 4.01
N LEU A 420 -4.14 -9.97 2.74
CA LEU A 420 -4.69 -9.13 1.67
C LEU A 420 -6.19 -9.28 1.47
N PHE A 421 -6.81 -10.42 1.79
CA PHE A 421 -8.21 -10.65 1.42
C PHE A 421 -9.09 -10.98 2.60
N GLN A 422 -8.73 -11.97 3.43
CA GLN A 422 -9.65 -12.46 4.44
C GLN A 422 -9.84 -11.50 5.61
N ALA A 423 -8.75 -10.92 6.13
CA ALA A 423 -8.78 -9.96 7.22
C ALA A 423 -9.46 -8.65 6.82
N PRO A 424 -9.02 -7.96 5.74
CA PRO A 424 -9.73 -6.78 5.22
C PRO A 424 -11.22 -7.00 4.96
N ARG A 425 -11.62 -8.19 4.49
CA ARG A 425 -13.04 -8.51 4.25
C ARG A 425 -13.84 -8.52 5.55
N ARG A 426 -13.34 -9.20 6.59
CA ARG A 426 -14.02 -9.26 7.88
C ARG A 426 -14.06 -7.90 8.55
N ASP A 427 -12.94 -7.19 8.57
CA ASP A 427 -12.83 -5.86 9.16
C ASP A 427 -13.84 -4.89 8.51
N HIS A 428 -13.84 -4.83 7.18
CA HIS A 428 -14.79 -3.98 6.45
C HIS A 428 -16.25 -4.34 6.75
N LEU A 429 -16.61 -5.63 6.77
CA LEU A 429 -17.99 -6.05 7.03
C LEU A 429 -18.40 -5.84 8.50
N ALA A 430 -17.47 -5.99 9.45
CA ALA A 430 -17.70 -5.73 10.87
C ALA A 430 -17.93 -4.23 11.10
N SER A 431 -17.06 -3.39 10.55
CA SER A 431 -17.20 -1.93 10.57
C SER A 431 -18.48 -1.47 9.87
N ALA A 432 -18.80 -2.01 8.70
CA ALA A 432 -20.05 -1.73 7.99
C ALA A 432 -21.28 -2.05 8.85
N THR A 433 -21.31 -3.24 9.44
CA THR A 433 -22.40 -3.68 10.33
C THR A 433 -22.52 -2.80 11.57
N LYS A 434 -21.40 -2.35 12.18
CA LYS A 434 -21.37 -1.41 13.31
C LYS A 434 -22.09 -0.10 12.98
N PHE A 435 -21.97 0.37 11.74
CA PHE A 435 -22.68 1.55 11.24
C PHE A 435 -24.07 1.26 10.64
N GLY A 436 -24.65 0.08 10.92
CA GLY A 436 -26.01 -0.28 10.51
C GLY A 436 -26.16 -0.66 9.04
N VAL A 437 -25.05 -0.90 8.32
CA VAL A 437 -25.09 -1.34 6.92
C VAL A 437 -25.49 -2.80 6.85
N LYS A 438 -26.42 -3.12 5.94
CA LYS A 438 -26.80 -4.51 5.66
C LYS A 438 -25.70 -5.18 4.83
N SER A 439 -25.13 -6.23 5.38
CA SER A 439 -23.95 -6.88 4.84
C SER A 439 -24.17 -8.38 4.73
N TRP A 440 -23.66 -9.00 3.66
CA TRP A 440 -23.69 -10.43 3.45
C TRP A 440 -22.32 -10.91 3.00
N THR A 441 -21.91 -12.07 3.50
CA THR A 441 -20.65 -12.69 3.10
C THR A 441 -20.81 -14.16 2.76
N TYR A 442 -19.97 -14.63 1.85
CA TYR A 442 -19.92 -16.05 1.47
C TYR A 442 -18.48 -16.56 1.42
N ILE A 443 -18.34 -17.88 1.58
CA ILE A 443 -17.07 -18.61 1.45
C ILE A 443 -17.24 -19.74 0.44
N LEU A 444 -16.41 -19.74 -0.61
CA LEU A 444 -16.24 -20.87 -1.53
C LEU A 444 -15.16 -21.81 -0.99
N LYS A 445 -15.54 -23.04 -0.61
CA LYS A 445 -14.60 -24.04 -0.04
C LYS A 445 -14.05 -25.04 -1.04
N GLU A 446 -14.70 -25.25 -2.20
CA GLU A 446 -14.21 -26.18 -3.21
C GLU A 446 -13.24 -25.49 -4.16
N SER A 447 -12.07 -26.09 -4.36
CA SER A 447 -11.07 -25.59 -5.29
C SER A 447 -11.58 -25.68 -6.73
N PRO A 448 -11.57 -24.58 -7.50
CA PRO A 448 -11.95 -24.57 -8.92
C PRO A 448 -11.03 -25.41 -9.82
N LEU A 449 -9.96 -26.01 -9.29
CA LEU A 449 -9.21 -27.11 -9.93
C LEU A 449 -10.11 -28.28 -10.40
N ILE A 450 -11.35 -28.37 -9.89
CA ILE A 450 -12.32 -29.43 -10.20
C ILE A 450 -13.40 -28.97 -11.20
N PHE A 451 -13.38 -27.69 -11.64
CA PHE A 451 -14.36 -27.16 -12.58
C PHE A 451 -13.72 -26.85 -13.93
N PRO A 452 -13.95 -27.69 -14.97
CA PRO A 452 -13.45 -27.39 -16.31
C PRO A 452 -14.07 -26.08 -16.83
N PRO A 453 -13.33 -25.27 -17.59
CA PRO A 453 -13.88 -24.08 -18.22
C PRO A 453 -15.06 -24.44 -19.11
N TYR A 454 -16.05 -23.55 -19.18
CA TYR A 454 -17.18 -23.70 -20.10
C TYR A 454 -16.67 -23.88 -21.55
N PRO A 455 -17.21 -24.81 -22.35
CA PRO A 455 -18.46 -25.58 -22.15
C PRO A 455 -18.33 -26.87 -21.31
N ASN A 456 -17.15 -27.20 -20.79
CA ASN A 456 -16.90 -28.46 -20.09
C ASN A 456 -17.27 -28.45 -18.59
N ALA A 457 -17.87 -27.37 -18.10
CA ALA A 457 -18.26 -27.20 -16.71
C ALA A 457 -19.26 -28.30 -16.27
N SER A 458 -19.06 -28.88 -15.09
CA SER A 458 -19.98 -29.91 -14.57
C SER A 458 -21.38 -29.31 -14.31
N PRO A 459 -22.46 -30.13 -14.35
CA PRO A 459 -23.80 -29.66 -14.01
C PRO A 459 -23.88 -28.99 -12.64
N ALA A 460 -23.10 -29.49 -11.67
CA ALA A 460 -22.97 -28.91 -10.33
C ALA A 460 -22.38 -27.48 -10.35
N ALA A 461 -21.34 -27.26 -11.16
CA ALA A 461 -20.74 -25.94 -11.36
C ALA A 461 -21.76 -24.96 -11.93
N ILE A 462 -22.52 -25.42 -12.93
CA ILE A 462 -23.55 -24.62 -13.60
C ILE A 462 -24.67 -24.25 -12.63
N GLU A 463 -25.09 -25.17 -11.76
CA GLU A 463 -26.08 -24.89 -10.72
C GLU A 463 -25.57 -23.91 -9.68
N LEU A 464 -24.31 -24.03 -9.25
CA LEU A 464 -23.69 -23.08 -8.33
C LEU A 464 -23.62 -21.67 -8.95
N MET A 465 -23.16 -21.56 -10.20
CA MET A 465 -23.13 -20.31 -10.96
C MET A 465 -24.53 -19.67 -11.07
N ARG A 466 -25.55 -20.48 -11.36
CA ARG A 466 -26.94 -20.02 -11.45
C ARG A 466 -27.48 -19.53 -10.11
N THR A 467 -27.17 -20.26 -9.03
CA THR A 467 -27.61 -19.93 -7.67
C THR A 467 -27.01 -18.59 -7.23
N ILE A 468 -25.70 -18.43 -7.38
CA ILE A 468 -24.97 -17.19 -7.08
C ILE A 468 -25.51 -16.05 -7.95
N GLY A 469 -25.59 -16.24 -9.27
CA GLY A 469 -26.16 -15.23 -10.17
C GLY A 469 -27.57 -14.80 -9.75
N SER A 470 -28.39 -15.72 -9.22
CA SER A 470 -29.73 -15.40 -8.71
C SER A 470 -29.69 -14.51 -7.45
N TYR A 471 -28.79 -14.78 -6.50
CA TYR A 471 -28.60 -13.89 -5.34
C TYR A 471 -28.11 -12.50 -5.77
N TRP A 472 -27.22 -12.40 -6.76
CA TRP A 472 -26.64 -11.12 -7.20
C TRP A 472 -27.73 -10.30 -7.90
N VAL A 473 -28.55 -10.93 -8.75
CA VAL A 473 -29.72 -10.29 -9.38
C VAL A 473 -30.75 -9.86 -8.34
N ASN A 474 -31.03 -10.70 -7.33
CA ASN A 474 -31.95 -10.34 -6.25
C ASN A 474 -31.45 -9.10 -5.50
N PHE A 475 -30.16 -9.09 -5.16
CA PHE A 475 -29.52 -7.98 -4.47
C PHE A 475 -29.51 -6.70 -5.32
N ALA A 476 -29.10 -6.77 -6.59
CA ALA A 476 -29.13 -5.62 -7.50
C ALA A 476 -30.55 -5.04 -7.63
N TYR A 477 -31.58 -5.89 -7.63
CA TYR A 477 -32.97 -5.47 -7.77
C TYR A 477 -33.58 -4.89 -6.49
N SER A 478 -33.25 -5.45 -5.32
CA SER A 478 -33.98 -5.22 -4.06
C SER A 478 -33.12 -4.83 -2.85
N LEU A 479 -31.79 -4.83 -2.99
CA LEU A 479 -30.80 -4.68 -1.92
C LEU A 479 -30.85 -5.78 -0.85
N ASP A 480 -31.44 -6.93 -1.17
CA ASP A 480 -31.46 -8.13 -0.33
C ASP A 480 -31.26 -9.37 -1.24
N PRO A 481 -30.21 -10.18 -1.02
CA PRO A 481 -30.01 -11.39 -1.81
C PRO A 481 -31.15 -12.41 -1.66
N ASN A 482 -31.90 -12.37 -0.56
CA ASN A 482 -32.99 -13.31 -0.25
C ASN A 482 -34.33 -12.92 -0.92
N ALA A 483 -34.43 -11.77 -1.57
CA ALA A 483 -35.71 -11.29 -2.09
C ALA A 483 -36.18 -12.06 -3.33
N GLY A 484 -37.37 -12.67 -3.27
CA GLY A 484 -37.99 -13.34 -4.43
C GLY A 484 -38.57 -14.74 -4.20
N GLY A 485 -38.59 -15.23 -2.95
CA GLY A 485 -39.26 -16.48 -2.57
C GLY A 485 -38.32 -17.65 -2.24
N THR A 486 -38.90 -18.73 -1.72
CA THR A 486 -38.26 -19.83 -0.94
C THR A 486 -37.42 -20.85 -1.72
N LYS A 487 -37.06 -20.58 -2.99
CA LYS A 487 -36.30 -21.55 -3.81
C LYS A 487 -34.79 -21.53 -3.57
N LEU A 488 -34.26 -20.40 -3.12
CA LEU A 488 -32.86 -20.29 -2.71
C LEU A 488 -32.76 -20.50 -1.20
N PRO A 489 -31.71 -21.16 -0.71
CA PRO A 489 -31.43 -21.20 0.72
C PRO A 489 -31.35 -19.81 1.32
N HIS A 490 -31.69 -19.70 2.60
CA HIS A 490 -31.58 -18.42 3.27
C HIS A 490 -30.11 -18.05 3.45
N TRP A 491 -29.73 -16.88 2.96
CA TRP A 491 -28.43 -16.27 3.19
C TRP A 491 -28.52 -15.33 4.41
N PRO A 492 -27.95 -15.72 5.56
CA PRO A 492 -27.99 -14.87 6.74
C PRO A 492 -27.23 -13.56 6.49
N GLN A 493 -27.76 -12.48 7.06
CA GLN A 493 -27.04 -11.21 7.13
C GLN A 493 -25.82 -11.37 8.07
N TYR A 494 -24.69 -10.80 7.68
CA TYR A 494 -23.48 -10.73 8.50
C TYR A 494 -23.73 -9.89 9.77
N GLY A 495 -23.24 -10.33 10.93
CA GLY A 495 -23.63 -9.79 12.24
C GLY A 495 -22.83 -10.32 13.44
N LYS A 496 -23.41 -10.27 14.65
CA LYS A 496 -22.75 -10.64 15.93
C LYS A 496 -22.11 -12.03 15.97
N GLU A 497 -22.62 -12.97 15.17
CA GLU A 497 -22.08 -14.34 15.06
C GLU A 497 -21.11 -14.50 13.87
N MET A 498 -20.84 -13.42 13.11
CA MET A 498 -20.02 -13.39 11.90
C MET A 498 -20.38 -14.52 10.91
N ASN A 499 -21.68 -14.81 10.79
CA ASN A 499 -22.17 -15.91 9.97
C ASN A 499 -21.89 -15.66 8.47
N ALA A 500 -21.40 -16.70 7.80
CA ALA A 500 -21.13 -16.70 6.37
C ALA A 500 -21.98 -17.77 5.67
N LEU A 501 -22.41 -17.49 4.43
CA LEU A 501 -22.97 -18.55 3.59
C LEU A 501 -21.81 -19.39 3.03
N GLN A 502 -21.81 -20.68 3.35
CA GLN A 502 -20.80 -21.58 2.82
C GLN A 502 -21.32 -22.26 1.55
N LEU A 503 -20.55 -22.09 0.47
CA LEU A 503 -20.85 -22.64 -0.85
C LEU A 503 -19.93 -23.86 -1.08
N LEU A 504 -20.52 -25.06 -1.03
CA LEU A 504 -19.86 -26.36 -1.27
C LEU A 504 -20.58 -27.07 -2.43
N GLY A 505 -20.07 -26.96 -3.67
CA GLY A 505 -20.68 -27.65 -4.81
C GLY A 505 -22.21 -27.48 -4.88
N ILE A 506 -22.96 -28.59 -4.89
CA ILE A 506 -24.43 -28.64 -4.93
C ILE A 506 -25.08 -28.39 -3.54
N ASN A 507 -24.32 -28.45 -2.45
CA ASN A 507 -24.83 -28.38 -1.08
C ASN A 507 -24.53 -27.03 -0.42
N LEU A 508 -25.54 -26.18 -0.35
CA LEU A 508 -25.48 -24.91 0.38
C LEU A 508 -25.65 -25.19 1.89
N LYS A 509 -24.65 -24.83 2.69
CA LYS A 509 -24.72 -24.93 4.15
C LYS A 509 -24.47 -23.57 4.79
N VAL A 510 -25.26 -23.23 5.78
CA VAL A 510 -25.00 -22.07 6.65
C VAL A 510 -24.11 -22.53 7.79
N GLN A 511 -22.97 -21.89 8.01
CA GLN A 511 -22.08 -22.20 9.13
C GLN A 511 -21.53 -20.91 9.75
N ALA A 512 -21.46 -20.87 11.09
CA ALA A 512 -20.77 -19.82 11.83
C ALA A 512 -19.25 -19.95 11.60
N GLN A 513 -18.57 -18.84 11.35
CA GLN A 513 -17.16 -18.84 11.02
C GLN A 513 -16.30 -19.18 12.25
N ALA A 514 -15.77 -20.42 12.31
CA ALA A 514 -14.92 -20.91 13.40
C ALA A 514 -13.41 -20.91 13.06
N GLN A 515 -12.95 -19.90 12.33
CA GLN A 515 -11.51 -19.67 12.08
C GLN A 515 -11.01 -18.39 12.79
N ALA A 516 -11.63 -18.09 13.94
CA ALA A 516 -11.35 -16.88 14.73
C ALA A 516 -10.09 -16.98 15.60
N GLN A 517 -9.48 -18.17 15.79
CA GLN A 517 -8.34 -18.32 16.71
C GLN A 517 -7.00 -17.75 16.18
N SER A 518 -6.75 -17.74 14.86
CA SER A 518 -5.55 -17.12 14.28
C SER A 518 -5.74 -15.63 13.97
N ILE A 519 -6.99 -15.16 13.94
CA ILE A 519 -7.38 -13.86 13.37
C ILE A 519 -7.83 -12.85 14.43
N SER A 520 -8.44 -13.30 15.53
CA SER A 520 -8.80 -12.40 16.65
C SER A 520 -7.59 -11.67 17.24
N ASN A 521 -6.38 -12.17 16.98
CA ASN A 521 -5.11 -11.55 17.37
C ASN A 521 -4.52 -10.61 16.31
N ILE A 522 -5.02 -10.62 15.07
CA ILE A 522 -4.68 -9.65 14.01
C ILE A 522 -5.64 -8.45 14.10
N GLU A 523 -6.92 -8.72 14.37
CA GLU A 523 -7.97 -7.71 14.58
C GLU A 523 -7.86 -7.00 15.95
N SER A 524 -7.04 -7.51 16.88
CA SER A 524 -6.75 -6.88 18.18
C SER A 524 -5.38 -6.21 18.28
N THR A 525 -4.58 -6.20 17.21
CA THR A 525 -3.54 -5.18 17.05
C THR A 525 -4.25 -3.91 16.57
N PRO A 526 -4.35 -2.86 17.41
CA PRO A 526 -4.94 -1.62 16.96
C PRO A 526 -4.07 -1.09 15.81
N HIS A 527 -4.69 -0.79 14.69
CA HIS A 527 -4.29 0.39 13.94
C HIS A 527 -4.42 1.56 14.93
N GLN A 528 -3.32 1.90 15.59
CA GLN A 528 -3.26 3.14 16.35
C GLN A 528 -3.37 4.26 15.34
N ASN A 529 -4.49 4.97 15.44
CA ASN A 529 -4.71 6.31 14.95
C ASN A 529 -3.39 7.11 14.93
N HIS A 530 -2.91 7.42 13.74
CA HIS A 530 -2.43 8.76 13.44
C HIS A 530 -3.70 9.63 13.46
N ASP A 531 -3.96 10.52 14.42
CA ASP A 531 -3.15 11.68 14.77
C ASP A 531 -3.43 12.16 16.21
N HIS A 532 -2.36 12.66 16.83
CA HIS A 532 -2.29 13.67 17.88
C HIS A 532 -3.08 13.50 19.22
N GLU A 533 -2.27 13.44 20.29
CA GLU A 533 -2.55 13.80 21.69
C GLU A 533 -3.22 12.80 22.65
N THR A 534 -2.39 12.38 23.63
CA THR A 534 -2.67 12.09 25.06
C THR A 534 -3.29 10.75 25.50
N LEU A 535 -2.45 9.95 26.21
CA LEU A 535 -2.73 9.05 27.35
C LEU A 535 -3.52 7.75 27.03
N GLU A 536 -3.13 6.50 27.37
CA GLU A 536 -2.28 5.89 28.42
C GLU A 536 -1.67 4.60 27.80
N THR A 537 -0.42 4.13 27.96
CA THR A 537 0.62 4.17 29.00
C THR A 537 0.43 3.35 30.28
N GLU A 538 -0.39 2.29 30.27
CA GLU A 538 -0.31 1.24 31.29
C GLU A 538 -0.54 -0.14 30.66
N THR A 539 0.25 -1.16 31.03
CA THR A 539 0.04 -2.63 30.83
C THR A 539 0.87 -3.47 29.82
N ILE A 540 1.97 -2.99 29.20
CA ILE A 540 2.93 -3.92 28.54
C ILE A 540 4.37 -3.61 28.97
N THR A 541 4.65 -3.93 30.23
CA THR A 541 5.98 -3.88 30.87
C THR A 541 6.53 -5.27 31.19
N SER A 542 5.97 -6.37 30.66
CA SER A 542 6.41 -7.70 31.10
C SER A 542 6.35 -8.79 30.03
N ALA A 543 7.28 -8.79 29.08
CA ALA A 543 7.88 -10.03 28.56
C ALA A 543 9.04 -9.72 27.58
N PHE A 544 10.26 -9.98 28.03
CA PHE A 544 11.55 -9.86 27.33
C PHE A 544 12.19 -8.47 27.31
N GLY A 545 13.05 -8.23 28.29
CA GLY A 545 13.89 -7.05 28.42
C GLY A 545 14.89 -6.92 27.29
N CYS A 546 14.66 -5.92 26.44
CA CYS A 546 15.68 -5.01 25.96
C CYS A 546 15.02 -3.62 26.02
N LEU A 547 15.49 -2.76 26.92
CA LEU A 547 14.87 -1.48 27.27
C LEU A 547 14.72 -0.58 26.03
N TRP A 548 13.49 -0.25 25.66
CA TRP A 548 13.23 0.97 24.89
C TRP A 548 13.43 2.14 25.85
N ALA A 549 14.42 3.03 25.64
CA ALA A 549 14.56 4.19 26.51
C ALA A 549 13.47 5.18 26.18
N ASP A 550 12.60 5.43 27.13
CA ASP A 550 11.81 6.65 27.16
C ASP A 550 12.72 7.81 27.62
N ILE A 551 13.58 8.34 26.72
CA ILE A 551 14.45 9.50 27.00
C ILE A 551 13.61 10.77 26.86
N PRO A 552 13.23 11.49 27.94
CA PRO A 552 12.31 12.62 27.87
C PRO A 552 12.84 13.75 26.95
N SER A 553 11.98 14.24 26.06
CA SER A 553 12.26 15.35 25.14
C SER A 553 11.74 16.69 25.71
N PRO A 554 12.35 17.85 25.37
CA PRO A 554 13.43 18.06 24.39
C PRO A 554 14.78 17.48 24.83
N ILE A 555 15.48 16.83 23.90
CA ILE A 555 16.75 16.14 24.14
C ILE A 555 17.88 16.98 23.55
N LEU A 556 18.91 17.25 24.35
CA LEU A 556 20.13 17.91 23.92
C LEU A 556 21.20 16.87 23.57
N ILE A 557 21.66 16.85 22.32
CA ILE A 557 22.90 16.19 21.93
C ILE A 557 24.04 17.18 22.22
N LEU A 558 24.79 16.92 23.29
CA LEU A 558 25.89 17.78 23.75
C LEU A 558 27.22 17.21 23.30
N THR A 559 27.89 17.89 22.38
CA THR A 559 29.18 17.49 21.80
C THR A 559 30.30 18.49 22.10
N ALA A 560 31.55 18.03 22.03
CA ALA A 560 32.71 18.88 22.27
C ALA A 560 33.18 19.50 20.97
N HIS A 561 33.23 18.69 19.91
CA HIS A 561 33.78 19.04 18.61
C HIS A 561 32.70 19.02 17.51
N PRO A 562 32.91 19.77 16.41
CA PRO A 562 31.88 19.93 15.37
C PRO A 562 31.51 18.67 14.59
N ASP A 563 32.31 17.59 14.65
CA ASP A 563 32.10 16.34 13.91
C ASP A 563 31.65 15.16 14.79
N ASP A 564 31.61 15.37 16.12
CA ASP A 564 31.26 14.34 17.09
C ASP A 564 29.87 13.73 16.86
N GLU A 565 28.91 14.55 16.41
CA GLU A 565 27.53 14.14 16.16
C GLU A 565 27.49 13.01 15.14
N CYS A 566 28.28 13.13 14.07
CA CYS A 566 28.25 12.18 12.98
C CYS A 566 29.16 10.98 13.25
N MET A 567 30.28 11.18 13.97
CA MET A 567 31.22 10.13 14.32
C MET A 567 30.75 9.20 15.45
N PHE A 568 29.97 9.73 16.41
CA PHE A 568 29.63 8.99 17.63
C PHE A 568 28.14 8.85 17.88
N PHE A 569 27.31 9.77 17.38
CA PHE A 569 25.89 9.82 17.73
C PHE A 569 24.94 9.61 16.54
N SER A 570 25.43 9.38 15.32
CA SER A 570 24.57 9.19 14.14
C SER A 570 23.46 8.15 14.35
N PRO A 571 23.74 6.90 14.82
CA PRO A 571 22.67 5.95 15.13
C PRO A 571 21.64 6.48 16.13
N THR A 572 22.08 7.15 17.21
CA THR A 572 21.19 7.76 18.20
C THR A 572 20.35 8.90 17.61
N ILE A 573 20.96 9.84 16.88
CA ILE A 573 20.28 11.00 16.30
C ILE A 573 19.24 10.54 15.29
N LEU A 574 19.62 9.65 14.35
CA LEU A 574 18.72 9.12 13.33
C LEU A 574 17.55 8.35 13.95
N ALA A 575 17.81 7.56 15.00
CA ALA A 575 16.77 6.81 15.69
C ALA A 575 15.81 7.72 16.47
N LEU A 576 16.32 8.70 17.21
CA LEU A 576 15.48 9.64 17.97
C LEU A 576 14.69 10.58 17.06
N LYS A 577 15.26 11.03 15.93
CA LYS A 577 14.52 11.78 14.89
C LYS A 577 13.43 10.91 14.25
N LYS A 578 13.72 9.65 13.94
CA LYS A 578 12.70 8.70 13.43
C LYS A 578 11.57 8.45 14.43
N GLN A 579 11.85 8.57 15.73
CA GLN A 579 10.86 8.51 16.82
C GLN A 579 10.11 9.84 17.02
N GLY A 580 10.40 10.89 16.23
CA GLY A 580 9.78 12.20 16.37
C GLY A 580 10.15 12.95 17.65
N ARG A 581 11.26 12.59 18.31
CA ARG A 581 11.71 13.29 19.52
C ARG A 581 12.26 14.67 19.14
N GLU A 582 11.91 15.68 19.94
CA GLU A 582 12.49 17.01 19.79
C GLU A 582 13.98 16.93 20.18
N LEU A 583 14.86 17.14 19.20
CA LEU A 583 16.31 17.12 19.36
C LEU A 583 16.89 18.51 19.15
N ARG A 584 17.90 18.84 19.94
CA ARG A 584 18.74 20.02 19.76
C ARG A 584 20.21 19.62 19.80
N GLY A 585 21.03 20.26 18.96
CA GLY A 585 22.48 20.06 18.95
C GLY A 585 23.16 21.26 19.60
N LEU A 586 24.00 21.01 20.61
CA LEU A 586 24.90 22.03 21.17
C LEU A 586 26.33 21.51 21.12
N CYS A 587 27.17 22.19 20.34
CA CYS A 587 28.60 21.93 20.27
C CYS A 587 29.37 23.06 20.97
N LEU A 588 30.24 22.72 21.93
CA LEU A 588 30.90 23.73 22.77
C LEU A 588 32.13 24.41 22.15
N SER A 589 32.58 23.92 21.00
CA SER A 589 33.72 24.47 20.26
C SER A 589 33.47 24.41 18.77
N VAL A 590 33.74 25.51 18.07
CA VAL A 590 33.83 25.55 16.60
C VAL A 590 35.06 24.82 16.05
N GLY A 591 35.94 24.32 16.93
CA GLY A 591 37.18 23.65 16.55
C GLY A 591 38.15 24.56 15.81
N ASN A 592 38.41 25.76 16.32
CA ASN A 592 39.21 26.76 15.62
C ASN A 592 40.73 26.61 15.79
N ALA A 593 41.23 25.47 16.30
CA ALA A 593 42.66 25.26 16.53
C ALA A 593 43.50 25.42 15.24
N ASP A 594 42.94 25.08 14.09
CA ASP A 594 43.57 25.21 12.77
C ASP A 594 43.22 26.53 12.05
N GLY A 595 42.53 27.46 12.71
CA GLY A 595 42.02 28.70 12.10
C GLY A 595 40.80 28.50 11.19
N LEU A 596 40.14 27.33 11.26
CA LEU A 596 39.02 26.92 10.40
C LEU A 596 37.64 26.98 11.08
N GLY A 597 37.53 27.59 12.26
CA GLY A 597 36.31 27.62 13.07
C GLY A 597 35.05 28.09 12.31
N PRO A 598 35.10 29.23 11.57
CA PRO A 598 33.95 29.68 10.79
C PRO A 598 33.48 28.69 9.73
N THR A 599 34.42 27.96 9.10
CA THR A 599 34.11 26.93 8.11
C THR A 599 33.49 25.71 8.81
N ARG A 600 34.09 25.24 9.90
CA ARG A 600 33.60 24.09 10.68
C ARG A 600 32.21 24.32 11.27
N ALA A 601 31.86 25.56 11.61
CA ALA A 601 30.50 25.91 12.01
C ALA A 601 29.48 25.70 10.88
N GLN A 602 29.85 25.96 9.62
CA GLN A 602 28.98 25.69 8.47
C GLN A 602 28.89 24.19 8.18
N GLU A 603 30.01 23.46 8.31
CA GLU A 603 30.04 22.00 8.18
C GLU A 603 29.15 21.32 9.22
N PHE A 604 29.17 21.79 10.47
CA PHE A 604 28.29 21.33 11.57
C PHE A 604 26.81 21.43 11.20
N VAL A 605 26.35 22.60 10.74
CA VAL A 605 24.94 22.78 10.31
C VAL A 605 24.61 21.87 9.13
N SER A 606 25.54 21.72 8.18
CA SER A 606 25.34 20.91 6.97
C SER A 606 25.28 19.41 7.29
N SER A 607 26.10 18.93 8.21
CA SER A 607 26.08 17.57 8.74
C SER A 607 24.76 17.26 9.44
N TYR A 608 24.31 18.16 10.31
CA TYR A 608 23.03 18.01 11.00
C TYR A 608 21.82 18.07 10.06
N ALA A 609 21.87 18.84 8.97
CA ALA A 609 20.85 18.82 7.93
C ALA A 609 20.72 17.44 7.27
N VAL A 610 21.84 16.74 7.04
CA VAL A 610 21.85 15.35 6.57
C VAL A 610 21.27 14.39 7.61
N LEU A 611 21.48 14.67 8.91
CA LEU A 611 20.91 13.89 10.03
C LEU A 611 19.45 14.27 10.36
N GLY A 612 18.85 15.22 9.63
CA GLY A 612 17.44 15.60 9.75
C GLY A 612 17.12 16.66 10.81
N LEU A 613 18.10 17.47 11.23
CA LEU A 613 17.89 18.65 12.09
C LEU A 613 17.92 19.94 11.26
N ILE A 614 17.12 20.92 11.66
CA ILE A 614 17.09 22.26 11.02
C ILE A 614 18.00 23.24 11.77
N PRO A 615 18.51 24.30 11.11
CA PRO A 615 19.46 25.25 11.73
C PRO A 615 18.98 25.88 13.04
N GLU A 616 17.67 26.08 13.23
CA GLU A 616 17.07 26.65 14.44
C GLU A 616 17.15 25.73 15.67
N GLU A 617 17.46 24.45 15.46
CA GLU A 617 17.67 23.44 16.50
C GLU A 617 19.15 23.34 16.95
N LEU A 618 20.05 24.10 16.33
CA LEU A 618 21.49 23.93 16.45
C LEU A 618 22.18 25.18 17.00
N GLU A 619 23.10 24.98 17.94
CA GLU A 619 23.99 26.04 18.44
C GLU A 619 25.43 25.51 18.53
N ILE A 620 26.39 26.32 18.09
CA ILE A 620 27.81 26.02 18.18
C ILE A 620 28.54 27.23 18.75
N LEU A 621 29.44 26.99 19.71
CA LEU A 621 30.10 28.04 20.47
C LEU A 621 31.55 28.24 20.04
N ASP A 622 31.98 29.50 20.04
CA ASP A 622 33.39 29.86 19.96
C ASP A 622 33.76 30.58 21.27
N HIS A 623 34.12 29.78 22.30
CA HIS A 623 34.48 30.31 23.61
C HIS A 623 36.01 30.27 23.82
N PRO A 624 36.68 31.37 24.22
CA PRO A 624 38.14 31.41 24.37
C PRO A 624 38.72 30.33 25.30
N GLU A 625 37.96 29.91 26.31
CA GLU A 625 38.35 28.90 27.30
C GLU A 625 37.94 27.46 26.93
N LEU A 626 37.19 27.26 25.86
CA LEU A 626 36.70 25.94 25.40
C LEU A 626 37.22 25.61 23.99
N GLN A 627 38.49 25.92 23.72
CA GLN A 627 39.11 25.61 22.43
C GLN A 627 39.56 24.14 22.38
N ASP A 628 39.57 23.56 21.16
CA ASP A 628 39.96 22.17 20.94
C ASP A 628 41.40 21.89 21.38
N ASP A 629 41.55 21.03 22.37
CA ASP A 629 42.84 20.55 22.83
C ASP A 629 42.70 19.12 23.35
N ILE A 630 43.46 18.20 22.76
CA ILE A 630 43.44 16.78 23.13
C ILE A 630 44.17 16.50 24.46
N LYS A 631 44.83 17.50 25.05
CA LYS A 631 45.64 17.39 26.27
C LYS A 631 45.12 18.20 27.45
N THR A 632 44.24 19.16 27.21
CA THR A 632 43.76 20.09 28.24
C THR A 632 42.33 19.74 28.62
N SER A 633 42.05 19.68 29.93
CA SER A 633 40.68 19.54 30.41
C SER A 633 40.01 20.91 30.45
N TRP A 634 38.74 20.96 30.03
CA TRP A 634 37.96 22.19 30.10
C TRP A 634 37.41 22.41 31.50
N ASN A 635 37.20 23.67 31.87
CA ASN A 635 36.60 24.04 33.15
C ASN A 635 35.15 23.56 33.23
N THR A 636 34.88 22.57 34.09
CA THR A 636 33.56 21.94 34.22
C THR A 636 32.49 22.88 34.77
N SER A 637 32.85 23.84 35.63
CA SER A 637 31.92 24.85 36.14
C SER A 637 31.46 25.80 35.04
N LEU A 638 32.39 26.24 34.19
CA LEU A 638 32.07 27.08 33.04
C LEU A 638 31.13 26.37 32.05
N ILE A 639 31.43 25.10 31.73
CA ILE A 639 30.55 24.29 30.86
C ILE A 639 29.18 24.12 31.51
N ALA A 640 29.12 23.80 32.80
CA ALA A 640 27.86 23.62 33.51
C ALA A 640 27.02 24.90 33.48
N ASP A 641 27.62 26.09 33.64
CA ASP A 641 26.91 27.37 33.54
C ASP A 641 26.33 27.62 32.13
N ILE A 642 27.12 27.37 31.09
CA ILE A 642 26.71 27.50 29.68
C ILE A 642 25.57 26.53 29.37
N VAL A 643 25.75 25.25 29.68
CA VAL A 643 24.77 24.19 29.41
C VAL A 643 23.50 24.42 30.24
N ASN A 644 23.61 24.83 31.51
CA ASN A 644 22.44 25.14 32.35
C ASN A 644 21.63 26.31 31.79
N LYS A 645 22.30 27.34 31.25
CA LYS A 645 21.62 28.44 30.57
C LYS A 645 20.85 27.94 29.35
N TYR A 646 21.46 27.10 28.53
CA TYR A 646 20.83 26.50 27.34
C TYR A 646 19.66 25.58 27.72
N VAL A 647 19.84 24.74 28.75
CA VAL A 647 18.82 23.85 29.30
C VAL A 647 17.60 24.64 29.74
N LYS A 648 17.79 25.76 30.44
CA LYS A 648 16.71 26.62 30.91
C LYS A 648 16.00 27.35 29.76
N SER A 649 16.73 27.87 28.78
CA SER A 649 16.14 28.62 27.65
C SER A 649 15.32 27.72 26.71
N HIS A 650 15.77 26.48 26.53
CA HIS A 650 15.15 25.52 25.61
C HIS A 650 14.34 24.42 26.29
N ARG A 651 14.19 24.49 27.63
CA ARG A 651 13.44 23.52 28.46
C ARG A 651 13.88 22.07 28.22
N ILE A 652 15.18 21.86 28.07
CA ILE A 652 15.77 20.54 27.84
C ILE A 652 15.44 19.63 29.03
N GLN A 653 14.94 18.43 28.75
CA GLN A 653 14.63 17.42 29.77
C GLN A 653 15.72 16.35 29.86
N SER A 654 16.39 16.04 28.75
CA SER A 654 17.48 15.07 28.71
C SER A 654 18.71 15.59 27.99
N ILE A 655 19.89 15.23 28.48
CA ILE A 655 21.17 15.45 27.81
C ILE A 655 21.74 14.09 27.41
N ILE A 656 22.11 13.95 26.14
CA ILE A 656 22.91 12.83 25.63
C ILE A 656 24.32 13.36 25.36
N THR A 657 25.31 12.77 25.99
CA THR A 657 26.73 13.12 25.79
C THR A 657 27.64 11.91 26.00
N PHE A 658 28.95 12.11 26.11
CA PHE A 658 29.91 11.05 26.38
C PHE A 658 29.87 10.58 27.84
N ASP A 659 30.34 9.36 28.11
CA ASP A 659 30.51 8.86 29.48
C ASP A 659 31.78 9.41 30.16
N GLN A 660 32.00 9.01 31.42
CA GLN A 660 33.17 9.38 32.22
C GLN A 660 34.53 8.98 31.61
N HIS A 661 34.54 8.14 30.57
CA HIS A 661 35.74 7.71 29.87
C HIS A 661 35.95 8.47 28.54
N GLY A 662 34.98 9.28 28.11
CA GLY A 662 35.11 10.25 27.04
C GLY A 662 35.54 9.68 25.69
N ILE A 663 35.22 8.40 25.40
CA ILE A 663 35.61 7.64 24.19
C ILE A 663 37.08 7.85 23.79
N SER A 664 37.93 6.89 24.13
CA SER A 664 39.40 7.00 23.97
C SER A 664 40.07 7.98 24.95
N SER A 665 39.42 8.26 26.10
CA SER A 665 39.95 9.10 27.16
C SER A 665 40.20 10.55 26.75
N HIS A 666 39.36 11.10 25.86
CA HIS A 666 39.50 12.48 25.40
C HIS A 666 39.13 13.47 26.53
N PRO A 667 40.03 14.39 26.95
CA PRO A 667 39.78 15.30 28.08
C PRO A 667 38.51 16.16 27.95
N ASN A 668 38.23 16.69 26.75
CA ASN A 668 37.03 17.51 26.51
C ASN A 668 35.73 16.71 26.69
N HIS A 669 35.66 15.48 26.18
CA HIS A 669 34.50 14.59 26.36
C HIS A 669 34.26 14.25 27.84
N ILE A 670 35.34 14.00 28.59
CA ILE A 670 35.28 13.78 30.04
C ILE A 670 34.78 15.03 30.77
N SER A 671 35.19 16.22 30.31
CA SER A 671 34.75 17.50 30.86
C SER A 671 33.25 17.73 30.64
N LEU A 672 32.72 17.34 29.47
CA LEU A 672 31.27 17.35 29.19
C LEU A 672 30.49 16.46 30.15
N TYR A 673 30.97 15.22 30.37
CA TYR A 673 30.34 14.29 31.30
C TYR A 673 30.24 14.90 32.71
N HIS A 674 31.34 15.40 33.27
CA HIS A 674 31.34 15.96 34.62
C HIS A 674 30.47 17.20 34.74
N ALA A 675 30.48 18.08 33.72
CA ALA A 675 29.63 19.26 33.70
C ALA A 675 28.15 18.89 33.62
N ALA A 676 27.75 18.02 32.68
CA ALA A 676 26.37 17.58 32.53
C ALA A 676 25.87 16.80 33.77
N SER A 677 26.75 16.02 34.41
CA SER A 677 26.44 15.28 35.64
C SER A 677 26.12 16.21 36.81
N SER A 678 26.80 17.37 36.89
CA SER A 678 26.51 18.40 37.91
C SER A 678 25.12 19.04 37.79
N LEU A 679 24.47 18.91 36.62
CA LEU A 679 23.13 19.42 36.39
C LEU A 679 22.04 18.45 36.84
N ARG A 680 22.37 17.25 37.31
CA ARG A 680 21.38 16.32 37.85
C ARG A 680 20.88 16.78 39.23
N PRO A 681 19.59 16.57 39.56
CA PRO A 681 18.56 15.87 38.79
C PRO A 681 17.74 16.78 37.85
N GLN A 682 18.18 18.00 37.56
CA GLN A 682 17.43 18.96 36.73
C GLN A 682 17.15 18.42 35.32
N VAL A 683 18.06 17.60 34.79
CA VAL A 683 17.96 16.91 33.51
C VAL A 683 18.33 15.44 33.67
N GLN A 684 17.73 14.59 32.85
CA GLN A 684 18.14 13.19 32.74
C GLN A 684 19.42 13.12 31.90
N LEU A 685 20.47 12.49 32.42
CA LEU A 685 21.75 12.38 31.72
C LEU A 685 21.93 10.98 31.16
N TRP A 686 22.07 10.90 29.84
CA TRP A 686 22.37 9.69 29.09
C TRP A 686 23.76 9.80 28.49
N THR A 687 24.52 8.72 28.60
CA THR A 687 25.94 8.70 28.22
C THR A 687 26.23 7.59 27.24
N LEU A 688 26.96 7.92 26.17
CA LEU A 688 27.43 6.95 25.20
C LEU A 688 28.54 6.08 25.82
N TYR A 689 28.28 4.78 25.89
CA TYR A 689 29.17 3.82 26.51
C TYR A 689 30.51 3.71 25.78
N THR A 690 31.60 3.95 26.49
CA THR A 690 32.95 3.79 25.97
C THR A 690 33.35 2.33 25.91
N THR A 691 33.49 1.83 24.68
CA THR A 691 33.93 0.46 24.37
C THR A 691 35.46 0.34 24.29
N GLY A 692 35.98 -0.87 24.56
CA GLY A 692 37.40 -1.18 24.40
C GLY A 692 37.87 -1.12 22.94
N VAL A 693 39.19 -0.93 22.72
CA VAL A 693 39.76 -0.65 21.38
C VAL A 693 39.42 -1.71 20.34
N LEU A 694 39.46 -3.00 20.68
CA LEU A 694 39.12 -4.07 19.73
C LEU A 694 37.64 -4.04 19.34
N ALA A 695 36.75 -3.87 20.32
CA ALA A 695 35.31 -3.77 20.07
C ALA A 695 34.98 -2.53 19.23
N LYS A 696 35.68 -1.41 19.49
CA LYS A 696 35.49 -0.15 18.78
C LYS A 696 35.63 -0.28 17.27
N TYR A 697 36.52 -1.15 16.78
CA TYR A 697 36.79 -1.30 15.34
C TYR A 697 36.21 -2.58 14.72
N THR A 698 35.11 -3.11 15.28
CA THR A 698 34.39 -4.27 14.73
C THR A 698 33.45 -3.91 13.56
N GLY A 699 33.27 -2.61 13.28
CA GLY A 699 32.40 -2.11 12.22
C GLY A 699 30.98 -2.68 12.31
N TYR A 700 30.48 -3.15 11.17
CA TYR A 700 29.17 -3.80 11.06
C TYR A 700 29.02 -5.03 11.96
N LEU A 701 30.08 -5.80 12.22
CA LEU A 701 30.00 -7.01 13.04
C LEU A 701 29.66 -6.70 14.51
N GLY A 702 29.98 -5.48 14.98
CA GLY A 702 29.56 -5.00 16.29
C GLY A 702 28.05 -4.78 16.43
N ALA A 703 27.31 -4.66 15.32
CA ALA A 703 25.86 -4.56 15.29
C ALA A 703 25.13 -5.89 15.44
N VAL A 704 25.81 -7.00 15.16
CA VAL A 704 25.25 -8.35 15.24
C VAL A 704 25.31 -8.91 16.66
N PHE A 705 26.19 -8.36 17.51
CA PHE A 705 26.37 -8.78 18.90
C PHE A 705 26.49 -7.56 19.83
N PRO A 706 25.38 -6.85 20.11
CA PRO A 706 25.39 -5.80 21.13
C PRO A 706 25.84 -6.40 22.46
N SER A 707 26.67 -5.67 23.20
CA SER A 707 27.22 -6.17 24.46
C SER A 707 26.06 -6.38 25.43
N ALA A 708 25.81 -7.64 25.82
CA ALA A 708 24.77 -8.01 26.76
C ALA A 708 25.05 -7.33 28.12
N SER A 709 24.43 -6.18 28.37
CA SER A 709 24.33 -5.60 29.70
C SER A 709 22.93 -5.03 29.90
N ASP A 710 22.23 -5.52 30.93
CA ASP A 710 20.82 -5.27 31.23
C ASP A 710 20.47 -3.83 31.68
N GLN A 711 21.34 -2.83 31.46
CA GLN A 711 21.21 -1.47 32.02
C GLN A 711 21.49 -0.34 31.01
N GLY A 712 21.03 -0.46 29.78
CA GLY A 712 21.20 0.61 28.78
C GLY A 712 20.29 0.45 27.58
N VAL A 713 20.33 1.43 26.68
CA VAL A 713 19.51 1.48 25.48
C VAL A 713 20.38 1.54 24.24
N VAL A 714 20.03 0.69 23.28
CA VAL A 714 20.86 0.42 22.12
C VAL A 714 20.18 0.97 20.87
N PHE A 715 20.86 1.90 20.20
CA PHE A 715 20.47 2.43 18.90
C PHE A 715 21.35 1.81 17.82
N ALA A 716 20.76 1.04 16.91
CA ALA A 716 21.48 0.41 15.81
C ALA A 716 21.03 0.96 14.46
N SER A 717 21.99 1.31 13.61
CA SER A 717 21.80 1.72 12.22
C SER A 717 21.94 0.52 11.29
N GLY A 718 21.01 0.41 10.33
CA GLY A 718 21.20 -0.41 9.14
C GLY A 718 22.13 0.26 8.13
N ILE A 719 22.29 -0.37 6.96
CA ILE A 719 23.14 0.16 5.87
C ILE A 719 22.74 1.59 5.47
N GLU A 720 21.44 1.88 5.40
CA GLU A 720 20.93 3.22 5.09
C GLU A 720 21.37 4.25 6.14
N GLY A 721 21.19 3.95 7.44
CA GLY A 721 21.63 4.84 8.52
C GLY A 721 23.15 5.07 8.51
N TYR A 722 23.93 4.03 8.21
CA TYR A 722 25.38 4.14 8.01
C TYR A 722 25.73 5.03 6.81
N LEU A 723 25.04 4.88 5.67
CA LEU A 723 25.27 5.72 4.49
C LEU A 723 24.91 7.18 4.76
N THR A 724 23.84 7.44 5.51
CA THR A 724 23.47 8.79 5.96
C THR A 724 24.53 9.36 6.91
N ALA A 725 25.00 8.58 7.88
CA ALA A 725 26.09 8.97 8.78
C ALA A 725 27.39 9.27 8.03
N LEU A 726 27.72 8.46 7.03
CA LEU A 726 28.85 8.70 6.12
C LEU A 726 28.66 9.97 5.28
N SER A 727 27.44 10.24 4.81
CA SER A 727 27.10 11.47 4.08
C SER A 727 27.21 12.71 4.97
N ALA A 728 26.80 12.61 6.24
CA ALA A 728 26.96 13.65 7.25
C ALA A 728 28.45 13.92 7.53
N MET A 729 29.26 12.86 7.72
CA MET A 729 30.71 13.00 7.89
C MET A 729 31.41 13.61 6.66
N LYS A 730 30.89 13.37 5.45
CA LYS A 730 31.40 14.03 4.22
C LYS A 730 31.16 15.53 4.20
N GLN A 731 30.20 16.06 4.96
CA GLN A 731 30.01 17.51 5.12
C GLN A 731 31.16 18.14 5.91
N HIS A 732 31.82 17.38 6.79
CA HIS A 732 33.03 17.77 7.54
C HIS A 732 34.30 17.60 6.71
N TRP A 733 34.35 18.19 5.51
CA TRP A 733 35.43 17.98 4.56
C TRP A 733 36.78 18.57 5.03
N THR A 734 36.79 19.65 5.82
CA THR A 734 38.03 20.20 6.44
C THR A 734 38.64 19.28 7.50
N GLN A 735 37.88 18.26 7.87
CA GLN A 735 38.04 17.45 9.05
C GLN A 735 38.23 15.96 8.67
N LEU A 736 37.79 15.57 7.47
CA LEU A 736 37.83 14.21 6.92
C LEU A 736 39.21 13.78 6.38
N VAL A 737 40.20 13.73 7.27
CA VAL A 737 41.57 13.25 7.00
C VAL A 737 41.65 11.71 6.95
N TRP A 738 42.77 11.15 6.47
CA TRP A 738 42.91 9.72 6.15
C TRP A 738 42.52 8.76 7.29
N PHE A 739 42.83 9.08 8.55
CA PHE A 739 42.47 8.21 9.67
C PHE A 739 40.98 8.32 10.06
N ARG A 740 40.29 9.41 9.71
CA ARG A 740 38.84 9.52 9.87
C ARG A 740 38.10 8.65 8.86
N TRP A 741 38.65 8.44 7.66
CA TRP A 741 38.13 7.43 6.72
C TRP A 741 38.24 6.01 7.28
N LEU A 742 39.34 5.69 7.97
CA LEU A 742 39.48 4.41 8.68
C LEU A 742 38.48 4.30 9.82
N TYR A 743 38.27 5.38 10.58
CA TYR A 743 37.26 5.38 11.62
C TYR A 743 35.87 5.14 11.06
N VAL A 744 35.44 5.88 10.03
CA VAL A 744 34.09 5.72 9.45
C VAL A 744 33.89 4.30 8.89
N GLY A 745 34.90 3.74 8.22
CA GLY A 745 34.79 2.40 7.64
C GLY A 745 34.72 1.27 8.67
N TRP A 746 35.34 1.43 9.85
CA TRP A 746 35.55 0.33 10.80
C TRP A 746 34.99 0.57 12.19
N SER A 747 34.55 1.78 12.54
CA SER A 747 34.03 2.09 13.87
C SER A 747 32.65 1.49 14.08
N ARG A 748 32.47 0.79 15.19
CA ARG A 748 31.16 0.30 15.64
C ARG A 748 30.20 1.43 15.94
N TYR A 749 30.67 2.62 16.34
CA TYR A 749 29.78 3.74 16.70
C TYR A 749 29.04 4.32 15.50
N MET A 750 29.52 4.05 14.28
CA MET A 750 28.79 4.36 13.04
C MET A 750 27.58 3.44 12.84
N TRP A 751 27.53 2.30 13.55
CA TRP A 751 26.52 1.26 13.41
C TRP A 751 25.69 1.07 14.67
N VAL A 752 26.25 1.25 15.86
CA VAL A 752 25.59 1.02 17.14
C VAL A 752 26.05 2.02 18.19
N ASN A 753 25.09 2.68 18.84
CA ASN A 753 25.29 3.47 20.04
C ASN A 753 24.61 2.79 21.23
N GLU A 754 25.37 2.49 22.27
CA GLU A 754 24.83 1.98 23.54
C GLU A 754 24.82 3.14 24.54
N LEU A 755 23.63 3.61 24.95
CA LEU A 755 23.47 4.68 25.93
C LEU A 755 23.17 4.11 27.32
N ARG A 756 23.72 4.74 28.36
CA ARG A 756 23.44 4.45 29.76
C ARG A 756 23.00 5.70 30.49
N GLU A 757 21.97 5.59 31.31
CA GLU A 757 21.61 6.66 32.23
C GLU A 757 22.73 6.77 33.30
N ALA A 758 23.31 7.96 33.43
CA ALA A 758 24.44 8.23 34.31
C ALA A 758 24.06 8.28 35.78
#